data_AF-A0A7R9F4Q1-F1
#
_entry.id   AF-A0A7R9F4Q1-F1
#
_cell.length_a   1.000
_cell.length_b   1.000
_cell.length_c   1.000
_cell.angle_alpha   90.00
_cell.angle_beta   90.00
_cell.angle_gamma   90.00
#
_symmetry.space_group_name_H-M   'P 1'
#
loop_
_entity.id
_entity.type
_entity.pdbx_description
1 polymer ?
#
loop_
_entity_poly.entity_id
_entity_poly.type
_entity_poly.pdbx_seq_one_letter_code
_entity_poly.pdbx_strand_id
1 'polypeptide(L)'
;MNANIICCFRLYNAGLQPKFNRLHQKVNYPVARGTPMIAPLIEWDHSTEWSVATFADIQHSLFRLSECRSLSDRLYDTCHCKYCKEHIHKDIWTHTSSADPHLSWYTQARLTEKEEKIKKEARQDGSQRSGECIVEVDLGKEEDQYLTGHNIDGRVLFPATGYLTLVWKTLAKLKGKSHEELPVVLENVQFHRATIMPKEGIIKFAINILDGSGEFELCESGSVTVSGRIYVPEDVEKETLELPTPTIPISDSKLLKLSTADIYKDLRLRGYDYSGVFRGILESDNKGVCGELAWENNWISFMDTMLQFSILGQSTRELYLPTRLQRVVINPSKQKQLGENEGVPVHMYRDIGIIKAGGVELRGMKASLAPRRQQAQAAPKLEKYAFVPYDRAGKTQSSTLDSNGREREQALTVSLQVVLENSGGALKLKVAELAGIRPADSLLAPDVVSILESEPIIHVEITVAGSRAEEYAKVESFTNLGMKFVNRDASSAPLDQNLHLVIGVDVLPQAIEVLDNLVASLKPGGFVLLEERITEEEDAIYKSGLELVSKQQARDRVFLLLRKSVECKYYIACVLPSQWSASIILPVFFPVSGVQVLYRLCCSQSVECNKPVVVEVTEKNYSWVERLKLTLKQSESEGQKVLVLAQGENMSGIVGLVNCIKQEPGGNNVRYVQLCNHLKLLHTQLKYKPLLVGNIVNLYRCVFLQDSKTPKFSISDSLYATQLKKDLVMNVYRNGVWGSYRHIRLDSHHDSALLQNELKRLMFQVEHAYINAMTRGDLASLRWIEGPLSFYCPEQNPNKELCHVYYSPLNFRDVMLASGKLPPDALPGDLAGQDCILGLEFAGRDTSGRRVMGMVPARGLATTILVDPTFLWEVPDKWTLEQASTIPVVYATSYYALVVRGQMRAGNTLLVHAGTGGVGQASIAVALHMGVTVFTTVSSQEKRDYLKKRFPQLTDSNELALFCPNRNIANSRDTTFEQHVLTETQGRGVDLVLNSLSEDKLQASVRCLAKDGHFLEIGKYDLSNNNPLGE
;
A
#
# COMPACT_ATOMS: atom_id res chain seq x y z
N MET A 1 -5.82 0.74 -67.93
CA MET A 1 -4.48 1.27 -67.63
C MET A 1 -3.46 0.16 -67.87
N ASN A 2 -2.44 0.42 -68.70
CA ASN A 2 -1.46 -0.59 -69.12
C ASN A 2 -0.69 -1.21 -67.93
N ALA A 3 -0.60 -2.54 -67.87
CA ALA A 3 0.09 -3.30 -66.82
C ALA A 3 1.54 -2.82 -66.56
N ASN A 4 2.20 -2.27 -67.57
CA ASN A 4 3.55 -1.74 -67.48
C ASN A 4 3.69 -0.51 -66.56
N ILE A 5 2.68 0.36 -66.46
CA ILE A 5 2.72 1.54 -65.56
C ILE A 5 2.61 1.10 -64.10
N ILE A 6 1.76 0.11 -63.82
CA ILE A 6 1.61 -0.49 -62.49
C ILE A 6 2.93 -1.14 -62.05
N CYS A 7 3.62 -1.83 -62.96
CA CYS A 7 4.96 -2.38 -62.69
C CYS A 7 5.97 -1.28 -62.36
N CYS A 8 5.98 -0.15 -63.07
CA CYS A 8 6.87 0.97 -62.75
C CYS A 8 6.56 1.60 -61.38
N PHE A 9 5.30 1.73 -60.98
CA PHE A 9 4.93 2.17 -59.63
C PHE A 9 5.38 1.18 -58.55
N ARG A 10 5.27 -0.13 -58.80
CA ARG A 10 5.79 -1.16 -57.89
C ARG A 10 7.31 -1.07 -57.75
N LEU A 11 8.05 -0.77 -58.82
CA LEU A 11 9.49 -0.54 -58.76
C LEU A 11 9.84 0.72 -57.93
N TYR A 12 9.06 1.80 -58.06
CA TYR A 12 9.23 3.00 -57.24
C TYR A 12 8.97 2.75 -55.75
N ASN A 13 7.88 2.06 -55.42
CA ASN A 13 7.59 1.65 -54.04
C ASN A 13 8.62 0.67 -53.48
N ALA A 14 9.31 -0.09 -54.33
CA ALA A 14 10.45 -0.93 -53.95
C ALA A 14 11.77 -0.15 -53.80
N GLY A 15 11.75 1.19 -53.91
CA GLY A 15 12.91 2.06 -53.71
C GLY A 15 13.76 2.32 -54.97
N LEU A 16 13.38 1.79 -56.13
CA LEU A 16 14.05 2.08 -57.40
C LEU A 16 13.58 3.44 -57.96
N GLN A 17 14.40 4.07 -58.80
CA GLN A 17 14.09 5.40 -59.38
C GLN A 17 13.83 5.31 -60.90
N PRO A 18 12.69 4.73 -61.35
CA PRO A 18 12.38 4.64 -62.76
C PRO A 18 12.17 6.03 -63.38
N LYS A 19 12.74 6.26 -64.56
CA LYS A 19 12.73 7.56 -65.25
C LYS A 19 11.38 7.79 -65.96
N PHE A 20 10.34 8.13 -65.21
CA PHE A 20 8.98 8.35 -65.71
C PHE A 20 8.88 9.44 -66.79
N ASN A 21 9.81 10.41 -66.79
CA ASN A 21 9.89 11.51 -67.75
C ASN A 21 10.15 11.06 -69.20
N ARG A 22 10.49 9.79 -69.43
CA ARG A 22 10.66 9.20 -70.77
C ARG A 22 9.39 8.52 -71.31
N LEU A 23 8.38 8.33 -70.47
CA LEU A 23 7.13 7.65 -70.82
C LEU A 23 6.05 8.60 -71.37
N HIS A 24 6.26 9.91 -71.24
CA HIS A 24 5.35 10.95 -71.73
C HIS A 24 6.12 12.01 -72.51
N GLN A 25 5.38 12.78 -73.32
CA GLN A 25 5.95 13.85 -74.13
C GLN A 25 6.57 14.93 -73.22
N LYS A 26 7.70 15.53 -73.65
CA LYS A 26 8.41 16.54 -72.85
C LYS A 26 7.48 17.70 -72.48
N VAL A 27 7.40 17.99 -71.18
CA VAL A 27 6.67 19.15 -70.65
C VAL A 27 7.41 20.43 -71.00
N ASN A 28 6.68 21.43 -71.50
CA ASN A 28 7.24 22.75 -71.79
C ASN A 28 7.28 23.59 -70.50
N TYR A 29 8.49 24.00 -70.11
CA TYR A 29 8.73 24.91 -69.00
C TYR A 29 8.99 26.33 -69.51
N PRO A 30 8.60 27.40 -68.79
CA PRO A 30 7.94 27.39 -67.48
C PRO A 30 6.46 26.95 -67.53
N VAL A 31 5.96 26.40 -66.42
CA VAL A 31 4.56 25.96 -66.29
C VAL A 31 3.58 27.15 -66.31
N ALA A 32 2.33 26.91 -66.71
CA ALA A 32 1.31 27.95 -66.81
C ALA A 32 0.93 28.54 -65.44
N ARG A 33 0.59 29.85 -65.43
CA ARG A 33 0.06 30.56 -64.25
C ARG A 33 -1.29 29.95 -63.86
N GLY A 34 -1.39 29.36 -62.67
CA GLY A 34 -2.54 28.57 -62.20
C GLY A 34 -2.25 27.08 -61.99
N THR A 35 -1.03 26.62 -62.30
CA THR A 35 -0.57 25.28 -61.89
C THR A 35 -0.57 25.18 -60.35
N PRO A 36 -1.16 24.14 -59.74
CA PRO A 36 -1.25 23.99 -58.29
C PRO A 36 0.11 24.09 -57.59
N MET A 37 0.16 24.77 -56.44
CA MET A 37 1.36 24.80 -55.61
C MET A 37 1.62 23.41 -55.03
N ILE A 38 2.89 22.98 -55.07
CA ILE A 38 3.31 21.69 -54.49
C ILE A 38 3.52 21.81 -52.97
N ALA A 39 3.91 22.99 -52.47
CA ALA A 39 4.25 23.19 -51.05
C ALA A 39 3.15 22.72 -50.05
N PRO A 40 1.84 22.97 -50.28
CA PRO A 40 0.78 22.49 -49.38
C PRO A 40 0.54 20.97 -49.41
N LEU A 41 1.09 20.26 -50.40
CA LEU A 41 0.95 18.80 -50.56
C LEU A 41 2.11 18.02 -49.94
N ILE A 42 3.15 18.73 -49.46
CA ILE A 42 4.28 18.14 -48.74
C ILE A 42 3.98 18.26 -47.25
N GLU A 43 3.56 17.16 -46.64
CA GLU A 43 3.40 17.05 -45.19
C GLU A 43 4.70 16.50 -44.59
N TRP A 44 5.13 17.10 -43.48
CA TRP A 44 6.24 16.63 -42.67
C TRP A 44 5.68 15.99 -41.39
N ASP A 45 6.40 15.05 -40.80
CA ASP A 45 6.04 14.51 -39.48
C ASP A 45 6.34 15.54 -38.39
N HIS A 46 5.30 16.24 -37.93
CA HIS A 46 5.37 17.24 -36.86
C HIS A 46 5.08 16.64 -35.47
N SER A 47 5.12 15.31 -35.30
CA SER A 47 4.89 14.66 -34.00
C SER A 47 5.94 15.02 -32.94
N THR A 48 7.14 15.43 -33.36
CA THR A 48 8.19 15.91 -32.47
C THR A 48 8.09 17.42 -32.31
N GLU A 49 7.69 17.87 -31.12
CA GLU A 49 7.71 19.27 -30.76
C GLU A 49 9.12 19.72 -30.35
N TRP A 50 9.48 20.94 -30.74
CA TRP A 50 10.77 21.55 -30.41
C TRP A 50 10.57 22.67 -29.38
N SER A 51 11.57 22.91 -28.53
CA SER A 51 11.51 23.98 -27.54
C SER A 51 11.37 25.36 -28.22
N VAL A 52 10.22 26.00 -28.01
CA VAL A 52 9.96 27.37 -28.48
C VAL A 52 10.15 28.32 -27.30
N ALA A 53 11.00 29.35 -27.47
CA ALA A 53 11.21 30.37 -26.45
C ALA A 53 9.88 31.04 -26.08
N THR A 54 9.55 31.02 -24.79
CA THR A 54 8.32 31.60 -24.26
C THR A 54 8.51 33.06 -23.88
N PHE A 55 7.42 33.82 -23.76
CA PHE A 55 7.49 35.22 -23.32
C PHE A 55 8.13 35.37 -21.92
N ALA A 56 8.00 34.35 -21.06
CA ALA A 56 8.66 34.29 -19.75
C ALA A 56 10.20 34.21 -19.88
N ASP A 57 10.70 33.44 -20.84
CA ASP A 57 12.14 33.33 -21.13
C ASP A 57 12.73 34.66 -21.64
N ILE A 58 11.89 35.46 -22.33
CA ILE A 58 12.26 36.74 -22.92
C ILE A 58 12.26 37.88 -21.88
N GLN A 59 11.38 37.85 -20.87
CA GLN A 59 11.42 38.85 -19.78
C GLN A 59 12.72 38.76 -18.96
N HIS A 60 13.27 37.55 -18.77
CA HIS A 60 14.56 37.35 -18.11
C HIS A 60 15.76 37.92 -18.89
N SER A 61 15.64 38.02 -20.22
CA SER A 61 16.73 38.46 -21.11
C SER A 61 16.64 39.94 -21.51
N LEU A 62 15.43 40.50 -21.63
CA LEU A 62 15.23 41.93 -21.93
C LEU A 62 15.63 42.86 -20.77
N PHE A 63 15.50 42.41 -19.51
CA PHE A 63 15.96 43.18 -18.33
C PHE A 63 17.50 43.27 -18.21
N ARG A 64 18.26 42.35 -18.81
CA ARG A 64 19.74 42.44 -18.87
C ARG A 64 20.24 43.52 -19.84
N LEU A 65 19.44 43.90 -20.84
CA LEU A 65 19.86 44.86 -21.87
C LEU A 65 19.69 46.33 -21.45
N SER A 66 18.98 46.63 -20.34
CA SER A 66 18.84 47.99 -19.84
C SER A 66 20.03 48.51 -19.02
N GLU A 67 20.97 47.65 -18.61
CA GLU A 67 22.17 48.04 -17.85
C GLU A 67 23.47 48.08 -18.66
N CYS A 68 23.44 47.70 -19.95
CA CYS A 68 24.62 47.76 -20.83
C CYS A 68 24.51 48.90 -21.87
N ARG A 69 24.48 50.15 -21.41
CA ARG A 69 24.83 51.32 -22.24
C ARG A 69 26.31 51.67 -22.11
N SER A 70 27.22 50.75 -22.46
CA SER A 70 28.63 51.11 -22.72
C SER A 70 29.42 50.08 -23.55
N LEU A 71 28.77 49.14 -24.24
CA LEU A 71 29.44 48.07 -25.02
C LEU A 71 29.17 48.13 -26.53
N SER A 72 28.51 49.17 -27.04
CA SER A 72 28.32 49.36 -28.49
C SER A 72 29.56 49.85 -29.24
N ASP A 73 30.61 50.32 -28.54
CA ASP A 73 31.78 50.93 -29.18
C ASP A 73 33.01 50.00 -29.30
N ARG A 74 32.90 48.72 -28.91
CA ARG A 74 34.06 47.78 -28.93
C ARG A 74 33.90 46.51 -29.78
N LEU A 75 32.78 46.33 -30.48
CA LEU A 75 32.53 45.13 -31.32
C LEU A 75 32.62 45.39 -32.83
N TYR A 76 33.25 46.50 -33.24
CA TYR A 76 33.48 46.80 -34.67
C TYR A 76 34.82 46.27 -35.22
N ASP A 77 35.72 45.77 -34.38
CA ASP A 77 37.13 45.50 -34.77
C ASP A 77 37.59 44.03 -34.82
N THR A 78 36.72 43.02 -34.65
CA THR A 78 37.17 41.62 -34.54
C THR A 78 36.48 40.60 -35.47
N CYS A 79 35.99 41.00 -36.64
CA CYS A 79 35.53 40.05 -37.66
C CYS A 79 36.28 40.20 -38.99
N HIS A 80 37.09 39.20 -39.34
CA HIS A 80 37.85 39.08 -40.60
C HIS A 80 37.20 38.13 -41.63
N CYS A 81 35.88 38.12 -41.74
CA CYS A 81 35.18 37.40 -42.82
C CYS A 81 34.60 38.37 -43.87
N LYS A 82 34.94 38.17 -45.14
CA LYS A 82 34.51 39.02 -46.27
C LYS A 82 33.03 38.82 -46.66
N TYR A 83 32.35 37.81 -46.12
CA TYR A 83 30.96 37.46 -46.48
C TYR A 83 29.88 38.17 -45.64
N CYS A 84 30.20 38.60 -44.41
CA CYS A 84 29.22 39.24 -43.51
C CYS A 84 29.04 40.74 -43.75
N LYS A 85 29.86 41.39 -44.59
CA LYS A 85 29.79 42.86 -44.81
C LYS A 85 28.83 43.30 -45.93
N GLU A 86 28.26 42.40 -46.74
CA GLU A 86 27.41 42.80 -47.88
C GLU A 86 25.93 42.36 -47.80
N HIS A 87 25.49 41.59 -46.79
CA HIS A 87 24.13 40.99 -46.81
C HIS A 87 23.18 41.28 -45.64
N ILE A 88 23.52 42.11 -44.66
CA ILE A 88 22.63 42.38 -43.49
C ILE A 88 21.79 43.67 -43.64
N HIS A 89 21.83 44.37 -44.78
CA HIS A 89 21.15 45.67 -44.93
C HIS A 89 19.90 45.70 -45.82
N LYS A 90 19.31 44.56 -46.23
CA LYS A 90 18.21 44.55 -47.22
C LYS A 90 16.86 43.93 -46.85
N ASP A 91 16.67 43.22 -45.73
CA ASP A 91 15.43 42.45 -45.52
C ASP A 91 14.57 42.82 -44.29
N ILE A 92 14.65 44.06 -43.76
CA ILE A 92 13.78 44.48 -42.63
C ILE A 92 12.85 45.66 -42.96
N TRP A 93 12.88 46.22 -44.18
CA TRP A 93 12.00 47.34 -44.55
C TRP A 93 11.43 47.20 -45.96
N THR A 94 10.52 46.26 -46.19
CA THR A 94 9.52 46.37 -47.28
C THR A 94 8.35 45.41 -47.02
N HIS A 95 7.35 45.82 -46.23
CA HIS A 95 5.96 45.40 -46.41
C HIS A 95 5.01 46.21 -45.49
N THR A 96 4.91 47.51 -45.74
CA THR A 96 3.69 48.30 -45.44
C THR A 96 3.73 49.60 -46.23
N SER A 97 3.20 49.59 -47.45
CA SER A 97 2.74 50.81 -48.10
C SER A 97 1.44 50.53 -48.88
N SER A 98 0.49 51.44 -48.70
CA SER A 98 -0.78 51.61 -49.42
C SER A 98 -1.98 50.72 -49.04
N ALA A 99 -2.78 51.19 -48.07
CA ALA A 99 -4.15 51.68 -48.35
C ALA A 99 -4.80 52.26 -47.07
N ASP A 100 -5.39 53.45 -47.24
CA ASP A 100 -6.45 54.09 -46.43
C ASP A 100 -6.09 54.88 -45.14
N PRO A 101 -6.16 56.23 -45.16
CA PRO A 101 -5.98 57.08 -43.98
C PRO A 101 -7.30 57.73 -43.54
N HIS A 102 -8.14 57.05 -42.73
CA HIS A 102 -9.27 57.74 -42.06
C HIS A 102 -9.73 57.20 -40.70
N LEU A 103 -8.92 56.40 -39.99
CA LEU A 103 -9.25 55.96 -38.62
C LEU A 103 -8.04 56.10 -37.67
N SER A 104 -7.66 57.34 -37.36
CA SER A 104 -6.55 57.64 -36.44
C SER A 104 -6.86 58.83 -35.53
N TRP A 105 -7.90 58.73 -34.71
CA TRP A 105 -8.01 59.61 -33.53
C TRP A 105 -8.73 58.98 -32.32
N TYR A 106 -9.49 57.90 -32.50
CA TYR A 106 -10.21 57.25 -31.38
C TYR A 106 -9.41 56.14 -30.64
N THR A 107 -8.32 55.62 -31.21
CA THR A 107 -7.55 54.50 -30.63
C THR A 107 -6.35 54.93 -29.78
N GLN A 108 -5.83 56.16 -29.96
CA GLN A 108 -4.65 56.64 -29.25
C GLN A 108 -4.93 57.14 -27.82
N ALA A 109 -6.15 57.58 -27.50
CA ALA A 109 -6.49 58.08 -26.17
C ALA A 109 -6.74 56.97 -25.12
N ARG A 110 -7.05 55.73 -25.55
CA ARG A 110 -7.29 54.59 -24.62
C ARG A 110 -6.02 53.79 -24.28
N LEU A 111 -4.96 53.94 -25.07
CA LEU A 111 -3.67 53.28 -24.82
C LEU A 111 -2.83 54.06 -23.80
N THR A 112 -2.89 55.39 -23.81
CA THR A 112 -2.12 56.23 -22.88
C THR A 112 -2.61 56.14 -21.42
N GLU A 113 -3.92 56.05 -21.17
CA GLU A 113 -4.44 55.85 -19.80
C GLU A 113 -4.14 54.44 -19.26
N LYS A 114 -4.05 53.42 -20.12
CA LYS A 114 -3.72 52.05 -19.72
C LYS A 114 -2.22 51.89 -19.46
N GLU A 115 -1.37 52.54 -20.25
CA GLU A 115 0.08 52.58 -20.05
C GLU A 115 0.49 53.38 -18.81
N GLU A 116 -0.19 54.46 -18.45
CA GLU A 116 0.11 55.20 -17.20
C GLU A 116 -0.35 54.44 -15.95
N LYS A 117 -1.45 53.68 -16.04
CA LYS A 117 -1.91 52.82 -14.94
C LYS A 117 -0.96 51.64 -14.72
N ILE A 118 -0.46 51.03 -15.80
CA ILE A 118 0.57 49.98 -15.76
C ILE A 118 1.93 50.54 -15.30
N LYS A 119 2.31 51.78 -15.67
CA LYS A 119 3.53 52.44 -15.18
C LYS A 119 3.45 52.85 -13.69
N LYS A 120 2.26 53.06 -13.14
CA LYS A 120 2.07 53.30 -11.69
C LYS A 120 2.12 52.00 -10.89
N GLU A 121 1.59 50.90 -11.42
CA GLU A 121 1.69 49.57 -10.79
C GLU A 121 3.12 49.00 -10.89
N ALA A 122 3.83 49.20 -12.00
CA ALA A 122 5.22 48.76 -12.19
C ALA A 122 6.27 49.59 -11.41
N ARG A 123 5.91 50.76 -10.87
CA ARG A 123 6.79 51.57 -10.00
C ARG A 123 6.74 51.16 -8.52
N GLN A 124 5.83 50.26 -8.14
CA GLN A 124 5.75 49.74 -6.77
C GLN A 124 6.50 48.42 -6.55
N ASP A 125 7.08 47.81 -7.59
CA ASP A 125 7.74 46.50 -7.50
C ASP A 125 9.14 46.47 -8.15
N GLY A 126 9.86 47.58 -8.06
CA GLY A 126 11.18 47.78 -8.65
C GLY A 126 12.33 47.57 -7.67
N SER A 127 12.52 46.36 -7.16
CA SER A 127 13.79 45.91 -6.58
C SER A 127 14.14 44.55 -7.16
N GLN A 128 15.09 44.54 -8.08
CA GLN A 128 15.79 43.36 -8.54
C GLN A 128 16.51 42.75 -7.31
N ARG A 129 15.97 41.67 -6.73
CA ARG A 129 16.62 40.98 -5.61
C ARG A 129 17.79 40.18 -6.15
N SER A 130 19.02 40.63 -5.88
CA SER A 130 20.30 40.05 -6.31
C SER A 130 20.61 38.63 -5.79
N GLY A 131 19.62 37.88 -5.31
CA GLY A 131 19.80 36.60 -4.61
C GLY A 131 18.93 35.43 -5.11
N GLU A 132 18.04 35.63 -6.09
CA GLU A 132 17.13 34.57 -6.58
C GLU A 132 17.71 33.77 -7.76
N CYS A 133 17.70 32.44 -7.65
CA CYS A 133 18.17 31.49 -8.66
C CYS A 133 17.15 30.35 -8.83
N ILE A 134 16.70 30.12 -10.07
CA ILE A 134 15.78 29.02 -10.40
C ILE A 134 16.60 27.85 -10.94
N VAL A 135 16.40 26.66 -10.37
CA VAL A 135 17.00 25.40 -10.82
C VAL A 135 15.90 24.42 -11.22
N GLU A 136 16.05 23.83 -12.40
CA GLU A 136 15.11 22.84 -12.94
C GLU A 136 15.72 21.44 -12.84
N VAL A 137 14.95 20.50 -12.30
CA VAL A 137 15.33 19.09 -12.14
C VAL A 137 14.32 18.23 -12.87
N ASP A 138 14.79 17.28 -13.69
CA ASP A 138 13.94 16.45 -14.54
C ASP A 138 14.48 15.01 -14.61
N LEU A 139 13.69 14.05 -14.14
CA LEU A 139 14.07 12.63 -14.15
C LEU A 139 14.24 12.04 -15.55
N GLY A 140 13.73 12.71 -16.59
CA GLY A 140 13.95 12.35 -17.99
C GLY A 140 15.36 12.71 -18.50
N LYS A 141 16.08 13.61 -17.82
CA LYS A 141 17.46 13.97 -18.17
C LYS A 141 18.45 12.97 -17.56
N GLU A 142 19.45 12.56 -18.34
CA GLU A 142 20.49 11.60 -17.93
C GLU A 142 21.23 12.05 -16.65
N GLU A 143 21.48 13.36 -16.50
CA GLU A 143 22.17 13.94 -15.34
C GLU A 143 21.40 13.83 -14.02
N ASP A 144 20.07 13.77 -14.08
CA ASP A 144 19.17 13.74 -12.91
C ASP A 144 18.55 12.35 -12.69
N GLN A 145 18.70 11.43 -13.65
CA GLN A 145 18.07 10.10 -13.62
C GLN A 145 18.46 9.29 -12.39
N TYR A 146 19.68 9.48 -11.84
CA TYR A 146 20.14 8.79 -10.63
C TYR A 146 19.25 9.06 -9.40
N LEU A 147 18.53 10.20 -9.37
CA LEU A 147 17.59 10.56 -8.30
C LEU A 147 16.45 9.55 -8.16
N THR A 148 16.12 8.80 -9.22
CA THR A 148 15.17 7.67 -9.15
C THR A 148 15.55 6.63 -8.12
N GLY A 149 16.85 6.54 -7.78
CA GLY A 149 17.38 5.65 -6.75
C GLY A 149 17.02 6.04 -5.32
N HIS A 150 16.62 7.29 -5.07
CA HIS A 150 16.13 7.76 -3.77
C HIS A 150 14.62 7.53 -3.64
N ASN A 151 14.25 6.25 -3.67
CA ASN A 151 12.87 5.79 -3.57
C ASN A 151 12.54 5.46 -2.10
N ILE A 152 11.48 6.08 -1.58
CA ILE A 152 11.03 5.93 -0.20
C ILE A 152 9.52 5.65 -0.22
N ASP A 153 9.13 4.50 0.34
CA ASP A 153 7.75 4.03 0.39
C ASP A 153 7.05 4.04 -0.99
N GLY A 154 7.78 3.61 -2.03
CA GLY A 154 7.32 3.55 -3.41
C GLY A 154 7.23 4.89 -4.16
N ARG A 155 7.75 5.99 -3.60
CA ARG A 155 7.84 7.31 -4.25
C ARG A 155 9.28 7.75 -4.38
N VAL A 156 9.63 8.36 -5.52
CA VAL A 156 10.90 9.06 -5.67
C VAL A 156 10.78 10.39 -4.93
N LEU A 157 11.49 10.53 -3.81
CA LEU A 157 11.56 11.78 -3.07
C LEU A 157 12.84 12.51 -3.45
N PHE A 158 12.78 13.84 -3.63
CA PHE A 158 14.00 14.62 -3.78
C PHE A 158 14.80 14.57 -2.46
N PRO A 159 16.07 14.14 -2.46
CA PRO A 159 16.84 13.94 -1.24
C PRO A 159 17.01 15.23 -0.43
N ALA A 160 17.02 15.13 0.90
CA ALA A 160 17.28 16.27 1.78
C ALA A 160 18.64 16.93 1.46
N THR A 161 19.63 16.09 1.14
CA THR A 161 20.99 16.47 0.73
C THR A 161 21.04 17.09 -0.66
N GLY A 162 20.04 16.82 -1.50
CA GLY A 162 19.79 17.49 -2.76
C GLY A 162 19.60 18.99 -2.56
N TYR A 163 18.73 19.39 -1.62
CA TYR A 163 18.50 20.81 -1.32
C TYR A 163 19.76 21.52 -0.84
N LEU A 164 20.52 20.90 0.07
CA LEU A 164 21.78 21.45 0.57
C LEU A 164 22.75 21.73 -0.59
N THR A 165 22.85 20.76 -1.51
CA THR A 165 23.73 20.86 -2.68
C THR A 165 23.27 21.95 -3.66
N LEU A 166 21.95 22.11 -3.87
CA LEU A 166 21.41 23.18 -4.72
C LEU A 166 21.69 24.58 -4.15
N VAL A 167 21.50 24.75 -2.83
CA VAL A 167 21.79 26.02 -2.13
C VAL A 167 23.30 26.31 -2.19
N TRP A 168 24.14 25.31 -1.96
CA TRP A 168 25.59 25.44 -2.07
C TRP A 168 26.05 25.83 -3.48
N LYS A 169 25.53 25.16 -4.52
CA LYS A 169 25.79 25.51 -5.93
C LYS A 169 25.37 26.95 -6.24
N THR A 170 24.24 27.40 -5.69
CA THR A 170 23.75 28.77 -5.85
C THR A 170 24.67 29.78 -5.19
N LEU A 171 25.10 29.55 -3.94
CA LEU A 171 26.08 30.42 -3.27
C LEU A 171 27.41 30.46 -4.02
N ALA A 172 27.91 29.32 -4.49
CA ALA A 172 29.15 29.25 -5.26
C ALA A 172 29.06 30.08 -6.55
N LYS A 173 27.92 29.98 -7.25
CA LYS A 173 27.62 30.79 -8.44
C LYS A 173 27.57 32.29 -8.12
N LEU A 174 26.94 32.70 -7.02
CA LEU A 174 26.93 34.10 -6.55
C LEU A 174 28.34 34.62 -6.21
N LYS A 175 29.23 33.74 -5.74
CA LYS A 175 30.64 34.06 -5.47
C LYS A 175 31.56 33.86 -6.68
N GLY A 176 31.04 33.49 -7.86
CA GLY A 176 31.82 33.27 -9.08
C GLY A 176 32.82 32.10 -9.00
N LYS A 177 32.58 31.10 -8.14
CA LYS A 177 33.43 29.92 -7.94
C LYS A 177 32.70 28.63 -8.26
N SER A 178 33.44 27.54 -8.51
CA SER A 178 32.85 26.20 -8.52
C SER A 178 32.56 25.74 -7.10
N HIS A 179 31.43 25.07 -6.90
CA HIS A 179 31.09 24.47 -5.61
C HIS A 179 32.17 23.48 -5.13
N GLU A 180 32.82 22.73 -6.04
CA GLU A 180 33.89 21.78 -5.70
C GLU A 180 35.20 22.40 -5.17
N GLU A 181 35.28 23.72 -5.10
CA GLU A 181 36.43 24.47 -4.58
C GLU A 181 36.03 25.37 -3.41
N LEU A 182 34.73 25.48 -3.11
CA LEU A 182 34.22 26.43 -2.14
C LEU A 182 33.75 25.70 -0.87
N PRO A 183 34.51 25.77 0.24
CA PRO A 183 34.03 25.27 1.51
C PRO A 183 32.83 26.11 1.98
N VAL A 184 31.86 25.44 2.60
CA VAL A 184 30.65 26.10 3.12
C VAL A 184 30.25 25.52 4.46
N VAL A 185 29.60 26.36 5.26
CA VAL A 185 28.89 25.97 6.47
C VAL A 185 27.42 26.30 6.30
N LEU A 186 26.56 25.32 6.58
CA LEU A 186 25.12 25.53 6.72
C LEU A 186 24.72 25.40 8.19
N GLU A 187 23.85 26.29 8.66
CA GLU A 187 23.35 26.32 10.03
C GLU A 187 21.82 26.31 10.06
N ASN A 188 21.26 25.67 11.08
CA ASN A 188 19.83 25.67 11.39
C ASN A 188 18.95 25.31 10.17
N VAL A 189 19.38 24.33 9.38
CA VAL A 189 18.64 23.91 8.20
C VAL A 189 17.38 23.16 8.63
N GLN A 190 16.23 23.60 8.13
CA GLN A 190 14.92 23.01 8.39
C GLN A 190 14.30 22.51 7.09
N PHE A 191 13.85 21.25 7.10
CA PHE A 191 13.13 20.64 5.98
C PHE A 191 11.64 20.66 6.33
N HIS A 192 10.90 21.58 5.71
CA HIS A 192 9.46 21.78 6.01
C HIS A 192 8.60 20.71 5.36
N ARG A 193 9.01 20.22 4.18
CA ARG A 193 8.31 19.17 3.44
C ARG A 193 9.26 18.44 2.47
N ALA A 194 8.92 17.19 2.15
CA ALA A 194 9.58 16.45 1.09
C ALA A 194 8.96 16.80 -0.28
N THR A 195 9.79 16.86 -1.32
CA THR A 195 9.33 17.04 -2.71
C THR A 195 9.22 15.67 -3.36
N ILE A 196 8.06 15.36 -3.93
CA ILE A 196 7.82 14.10 -4.65
C ILE A 196 8.15 14.35 -6.12
N MET A 197 9.08 13.57 -6.67
CA MET A 197 9.47 13.67 -8.07
C MET A 197 8.49 12.86 -8.94
N PRO A 198 7.81 13.47 -9.92
CA PRO A 198 6.98 12.73 -10.86
C PRO A 198 7.88 11.94 -11.83
N LYS A 199 7.36 10.83 -12.38
CA LYS A 199 8.10 10.04 -13.38
C LYS A 199 8.36 10.81 -14.67
N GLU A 200 7.45 11.73 -15.01
CA GLU A 200 7.51 12.61 -16.17
C GLU A 200 7.19 14.03 -15.70
N GLY A 201 7.96 15.01 -16.19
CA GLY A 201 7.77 16.43 -15.87
C GLY A 201 8.94 17.05 -15.12
N ILE A 202 9.01 18.38 -15.19
CA ILE A 202 10.09 19.19 -14.65
C ILE A 202 9.65 19.78 -13.31
N ILE A 203 10.50 19.67 -12.29
CA ILE A 203 10.34 20.40 -11.03
C ILE A 203 11.25 21.62 -11.02
N LYS A 204 10.72 22.77 -10.58
CA LYS A 204 11.46 24.02 -10.46
C LYS A 204 11.64 24.39 -9.00
N PHE A 205 12.89 24.57 -8.59
CA PHE A 205 13.28 25.09 -7.29
C PHE A 205 13.74 26.54 -7.41
N ALA A 206 13.04 27.46 -6.74
CA ALA A 206 13.47 28.85 -6.60
C ALA A 206 14.25 28.99 -5.30
N ILE A 207 15.51 29.43 -5.39
CA ILE A 207 16.44 29.54 -4.27
C ILE A 207 16.76 31.01 -4.08
N ASN A 208 16.50 31.55 -2.90
CA ASN A 208 16.83 32.92 -2.55
C ASN A 208 17.87 32.92 -1.40
N ILE A 209 18.97 33.64 -1.55
CA ILE A 209 20.01 33.80 -0.52
C ILE A 209 20.17 35.29 -0.21
N LEU A 210 20.07 35.68 1.07
CA LEU A 210 20.26 37.05 1.53
C LEU A 210 21.76 37.34 1.75
N ASP A 211 22.33 38.23 0.94
CA ASP A 211 23.78 38.52 0.91
C ASP A 211 24.37 38.98 2.27
N GLY A 212 23.56 39.62 3.13
CA GLY A 212 24.02 40.14 4.42
C GLY A 212 24.02 39.10 5.56
N SER A 213 22.91 38.38 5.73
CA SER A 213 22.76 37.41 6.82
C SER A 213 23.21 36.00 6.44
N GLY A 214 23.18 35.66 5.15
CA GLY A 214 23.35 34.30 4.64
C GLY A 214 22.11 33.42 4.79
N GLU A 215 20.98 33.98 5.25
CA GLU A 215 19.71 33.25 5.32
C GLU A 215 19.23 32.90 3.90
N PHE A 216 18.77 31.67 3.73
CA PHE A 216 18.27 31.17 2.47
C PHE A 216 16.88 30.53 2.63
N GLU A 217 16.11 30.64 1.56
CA GLU A 217 14.84 29.94 1.38
C GLU A 217 14.83 29.25 0.02
N LEU A 218 14.42 27.99 0.01
CA LEU A 218 14.21 27.21 -1.19
C LEU A 218 12.73 26.88 -1.30
N CYS A 219 12.11 27.33 -2.39
CA CYS A 219 10.70 27.18 -2.68
C CYS A 219 10.49 26.24 -3.87
N GLU A 220 9.46 25.39 -3.79
CA GLU A 220 8.93 24.63 -4.92
C GLU A 220 7.47 25.02 -5.09
N SER A 221 7.07 25.39 -6.31
CA SER A 221 5.72 25.83 -6.65
C SER A 221 5.18 26.97 -5.75
N GLY A 222 6.05 27.89 -5.32
CA GLY A 222 5.71 29.04 -4.47
C GLY A 222 5.60 28.75 -2.97
N SER A 223 5.79 27.49 -2.54
CA SER A 223 5.83 27.13 -1.11
C SER A 223 7.26 26.85 -0.67
N VAL A 224 7.64 27.37 0.50
CA VAL A 224 8.92 27.07 1.15
C VAL A 224 9.03 25.56 1.42
N THR A 225 10.15 24.99 1.03
CA THR A 225 10.48 23.57 1.19
C THR A 225 11.62 23.40 2.17
N VAL A 226 12.65 24.26 2.09
CA VAL A 226 13.81 24.27 2.98
C VAL A 226 14.18 25.70 3.33
N SER A 227 14.57 25.93 4.58
CA SER A 227 15.16 27.19 5.02
C SER A 227 16.37 26.95 5.91
N GLY A 228 17.22 27.97 6.07
CA GLY A 228 18.37 27.93 6.96
C GLY A 228 19.36 29.02 6.61
N ARG A 229 20.59 28.90 7.11
CA ARG A 229 21.67 29.85 6.85
C ARG A 229 22.84 29.18 6.17
N ILE A 230 23.47 29.85 5.21
CA ILE A 230 24.68 29.39 4.53
C ILE A 230 25.72 30.51 4.44
N TYR A 231 26.99 30.17 4.68
CA TYR A 231 28.11 31.11 4.51
C TYR A 231 29.41 30.39 4.16
N VAL A 232 30.38 31.17 3.66
CA VAL A 232 31.76 30.72 3.40
C VAL A 232 32.58 31.01 4.66
N PRO A 233 33.18 30.01 5.32
CA PRO A 233 33.99 30.23 6.51
C PRO A 233 35.32 30.89 6.17
N GLU A 234 35.90 31.64 7.11
CA GLU A 234 37.26 32.18 6.97
C GLU A 234 38.31 31.07 6.94
N ASP A 235 38.14 30.07 7.83
CA ASP A 235 39.00 28.90 7.96
C ASP A 235 38.13 27.68 8.25
N VAL A 236 37.98 26.81 7.25
CA VAL A 236 37.11 25.62 7.33
C VAL A 236 37.61 24.58 8.33
N GLU A 237 38.92 24.52 8.61
CA GLU A 237 39.44 23.52 9.55
C GLU A 237 39.01 23.83 10.98
N LYS A 238 38.94 25.12 11.36
CA LYS A 238 38.41 25.58 12.66
C LYS A 238 36.91 25.32 12.83
N GLU A 239 36.19 25.13 11.72
CA GLU A 239 34.76 24.83 11.75
C GLU A 239 34.48 23.35 12.00
N THR A 240 35.46 22.46 11.76
CA THR A 240 35.34 21.01 12.01
C THR A 240 35.85 20.62 13.39
N LEU A 241 35.31 19.55 13.98
CA LEU A 241 35.78 19.05 15.27
C LEU A 241 36.84 17.96 15.10
N GLU A 242 37.94 18.07 15.84
CA GLU A 242 38.91 16.98 15.97
C GLU A 242 38.35 15.93 16.93
N LEU A 243 37.82 14.84 16.35
CA LEU A 243 37.21 13.75 17.09
C LEU A 243 38.05 12.48 16.94
N PRO A 244 38.39 11.76 18.02
CA PRO A 244 39.04 10.47 17.93
C PRO A 244 38.07 9.44 17.37
N THR A 245 38.57 8.39 16.71
CA THR A 245 37.74 7.26 16.31
C THR A 245 36.92 6.74 17.51
N PRO A 246 35.60 6.52 17.37
CA PRO A 246 34.76 6.10 18.48
C PRO A 246 35.30 4.83 19.14
N THR A 247 35.49 4.86 20.46
CA THR A 247 35.90 3.68 21.22
C THR A 247 34.66 2.84 21.53
N ILE A 248 34.60 1.65 20.93
CA ILE A 248 33.54 0.69 21.22
C ILE A 248 33.87 0.02 22.57
N PRO A 249 32.93 -0.02 23.55
CA PRO A 249 33.17 -0.66 24.84
C PRO A 249 33.60 -2.12 24.68
N ILE A 250 34.74 -2.49 25.27
CA ILE A 250 35.36 -3.82 25.16
C ILE A 250 34.44 -4.94 25.73
N SER A 251 33.42 -4.59 26.53
CA SER A 251 32.41 -5.52 27.03
C SER A 251 31.45 -6.06 25.94
N ASP A 252 31.37 -5.43 24.77
CA ASP A 252 30.58 -5.89 23.61
C ASP A 252 31.47 -6.69 22.65
N SER A 253 31.93 -7.88 23.07
CA SER A 253 32.88 -8.70 22.30
C SER A 253 32.30 -9.33 21.00
N LYS A 254 31.17 -8.84 20.48
CA LYS A 254 30.53 -9.29 19.23
C LYS A 254 29.81 -8.15 18.52
N LEU A 255 30.53 -7.10 18.12
CA LEU A 255 30.01 -6.27 17.02
C LEU A 255 29.92 -7.13 15.77
N LEU A 256 28.72 -7.20 15.21
CA LEU A 256 28.46 -7.91 13.97
C LEU A 256 28.66 -6.92 12.82
N LYS A 257 29.57 -7.27 11.92
CA LYS A 257 29.77 -6.53 10.67
C LYS A 257 28.62 -6.83 9.72
N LEU A 258 27.94 -5.79 9.26
CA LEU A 258 26.84 -5.84 8.30
C LEU A 258 27.37 -5.52 6.91
N SER A 259 27.01 -6.35 5.93
CA SER A 259 27.29 -6.08 4.52
C SER A 259 26.29 -5.08 3.93
N THR A 260 26.60 -4.47 2.78
CA THR A 260 25.63 -3.67 1.99
C THR A 260 24.28 -4.39 1.82
N ALA A 261 24.28 -5.70 1.57
CA ALA A 261 23.03 -6.45 1.40
C ALA A 261 22.19 -6.50 2.69
N ASP A 262 22.83 -6.67 3.84
CA ASP A 262 22.16 -6.71 5.15
C ASP A 262 21.58 -5.34 5.52
N ILE A 263 22.36 -4.28 5.31
CA ILE A 263 21.99 -2.89 5.62
C ILE A 263 20.76 -2.47 4.81
N TYR A 264 20.80 -2.64 3.49
CA TYR A 264 19.68 -2.23 2.63
C TYR A 264 18.50 -3.21 2.67
N LYS A 265 18.68 -4.42 3.22
CA LYS A 265 17.57 -5.29 3.60
C LYS A 265 16.83 -4.73 4.82
N ASP A 266 17.56 -4.31 5.85
CA ASP A 266 16.97 -3.68 7.03
C ASP A 266 16.24 -2.38 6.67
N LEU A 267 16.90 -1.47 5.96
CA LEU A 267 16.30 -0.20 5.51
C LEU A 267 15.04 -0.44 4.65
N ARG A 268 15.04 -1.45 3.77
CA ARG A 268 13.85 -1.81 2.98
C ARG A 268 12.68 -2.27 3.85
N LEU A 269 12.93 -3.02 4.93
CA LEU A 269 11.88 -3.42 5.87
C LEU A 269 11.23 -2.22 6.58
N ARG A 270 12.01 -1.16 6.83
CA ARG A 270 11.52 0.11 7.39
C ARG A 270 10.74 0.97 6.37
N GLY A 271 10.93 0.73 5.07
CA GLY A 271 10.25 1.44 3.97
C GLY A 271 11.17 2.26 3.06
N TYR A 272 12.49 2.12 3.19
CA TYR A 272 13.45 2.77 2.30
C TYR A 272 13.83 1.85 1.14
N ASP A 273 13.37 2.18 -0.07
CA ASP A 273 13.56 1.39 -1.28
C ASP A 273 14.77 1.88 -2.10
N TYR A 274 15.88 2.21 -1.43
CA TYR A 274 17.09 2.74 -2.07
C TYR A 274 17.65 1.82 -3.17
N SER A 275 18.08 2.43 -4.27
CA SER A 275 18.76 1.75 -5.40
C SER A 275 19.82 2.62 -6.07
N GLY A 276 20.65 2.01 -6.91
CA GLY A 276 21.74 2.72 -7.61
C GLY A 276 22.75 3.33 -6.64
N VAL A 277 23.21 4.54 -6.94
CA VAL A 277 24.22 5.30 -6.17
C VAL A 277 23.80 5.59 -4.72
N PHE A 278 22.50 5.53 -4.42
CA PHE A 278 21.99 5.68 -3.05
C PHE A 278 22.18 4.43 -2.18
N ARG A 279 22.70 3.33 -2.75
CA ARG A 279 23.15 2.14 -2.01
C ARG A 279 24.62 2.20 -1.60
N GLY A 280 25.11 3.40 -1.26
CA GLY A 280 26.53 3.65 -1.01
C GLY A 280 27.03 3.36 0.42
N ILE A 281 26.34 2.54 1.23
CA ILE A 281 26.91 2.07 2.51
C ILE A 281 27.52 0.69 2.23
N LEU A 282 28.85 0.62 2.29
CA LEU A 282 29.62 -0.58 1.96
C LEU A 282 29.60 -1.57 3.14
N GLU A 283 29.84 -1.04 4.34
CA GLU A 283 29.82 -1.80 5.58
C GLU A 283 29.44 -0.95 6.78
N SER A 284 28.94 -1.59 7.83
CA SER A 284 28.62 -0.97 9.11
C SER A 284 28.69 -2.00 10.23
N ASP A 285 28.98 -1.58 11.46
CA ASP A 285 28.68 -2.41 12.63
C ASP A 285 27.18 -2.41 12.95
N ASN A 286 26.72 -3.42 13.69
CA ASN A 286 25.30 -3.58 14.04
C ASN A 286 24.72 -2.51 14.97
N LYS A 287 25.51 -1.56 15.48
CA LYS A 287 25.05 -0.38 16.23
C LYS A 287 25.15 0.91 15.40
N GLY A 288 25.65 0.85 14.16
CA GLY A 288 25.82 2.01 13.28
C GLY A 288 26.68 3.09 13.92
N VAL A 289 27.87 2.71 14.42
CA VAL A 289 28.87 3.60 15.05
C VAL A 289 30.02 3.87 14.10
N CYS A 290 30.54 2.83 13.43
CA CYS A 290 31.63 2.86 12.46
C CYS A 290 31.23 2.07 11.20
N GLY A 291 31.71 2.53 10.05
CA GLY A 291 31.47 1.85 8.77
C GLY A 291 32.24 2.52 7.64
N GLU A 292 31.90 2.14 6.41
CA GLU A 292 32.49 2.72 5.20
C GLU A 292 31.41 3.07 4.17
N LEU A 293 31.60 4.21 3.50
CA LEU A 293 30.71 4.75 2.47
C LEU A 293 31.42 4.76 1.11
N ALA A 294 30.66 4.54 0.04
CA ALA A 294 31.15 4.69 -1.33
C ALA A 294 31.18 6.16 -1.74
N TRP A 295 32.24 6.58 -2.43
CA TRP A 295 32.34 7.88 -3.08
C TRP A 295 32.34 7.71 -4.61
N GLU A 296 31.26 8.14 -5.26
CA GLU A 296 31.06 8.05 -6.72
C GLU A 296 30.95 9.44 -7.37
N ASN A 297 31.74 10.41 -6.90
CA ASN A 297 31.71 11.81 -7.37
C ASN A 297 30.32 12.47 -7.32
N ASN A 298 29.46 12.03 -6.40
CA ASN A 298 28.11 12.55 -6.22
C ASN A 298 27.89 12.95 -4.76
N TRP A 299 27.90 14.27 -4.50
CA TRP A 299 27.70 14.83 -3.18
C TRP A 299 26.32 14.53 -2.57
N ILE A 300 25.29 14.43 -3.42
CA ILE A 300 23.91 14.21 -2.97
C ILE A 300 23.80 12.80 -2.38
N SER A 301 24.25 11.78 -3.11
CA SER A 301 24.20 10.40 -2.63
C SER A 301 25.16 10.16 -1.47
N PHE A 302 26.37 10.72 -1.49
CA PHE A 302 27.35 10.57 -0.41
C PHE A 302 26.87 11.17 0.92
N MET A 303 26.33 12.39 0.90
CA MET A 303 25.75 12.96 2.12
C MET A 303 24.50 12.19 2.54
N ASP A 304 23.71 11.67 1.59
CA ASP A 304 22.49 10.92 1.92
C ASP A 304 22.84 9.59 2.62
N THR A 305 23.87 8.89 2.18
CA THR A 305 24.33 7.66 2.86
C THR A 305 24.84 7.93 4.27
N MET A 306 25.33 9.14 4.58
CA MET A 306 25.59 9.56 5.97
C MET A 306 24.28 9.70 6.79
N LEU A 307 23.22 10.26 6.19
CA LEU A 307 21.91 10.34 6.84
C LEU A 307 21.32 8.94 7.07
N GLN A 308 21.43 8.05 6.07
CA GLN A 308 21.02 6.66 6.16
C GLN A 308 21.79 5.92 7.28
N PHE A 309 23.10 6.16 7.40
CA PHE A 309 23.95 5.58 8.44
C PHE A 309 23.52 6.01 9.86
N SER A 310 23.10 7.27 10.02
CA SER A 310 22.52 7.77 11.27
C SER A 310 21.26 7.01 11.70
N ILE A 311 20.37 6.76 10.72
CA ILE A 311 19.10 6.06 10.89
C ILE A 311 19.32 4.58 11.20
N LEU A 312 20.32 3.95 10.56
CA LEU A 312 20.62 2.52 10.71
C LEU A 312 20.74 2.09 12.18
N GLY A 313 21.51 2.86 12.98
CA GLY A 313 21.70 2.55 14.39
C GLY A 313 20.60 3.07 15.34
N GLN A 314 19.46 3.53 14.83
CA GLN A 314 18.27 3.72 15.65
C GLN A 314 17.59 2.37 15.90
N SER A 315 17.06 2.15 17.12
CA SER A 315 16.40 0.90 17.52
C SER A 315 14.99 0.70 16.96
N THR A 316 14.50 1.63 16.15
CA THR A 316 13.15 1.63 15.59
C THR A 316 13.12 0.97 14.23
N ARG A 317 12.01 0.28 13.90
CA ARG A 317 11.78 -0.32 12.57
C ARG A 317 10.89 0.54 11.67
N GLU A 318 10.68 1.77 12.08
CA GLU A 318 9.77 2.68 11.42
C GLU A 318 10.48 3.55 10.38
N LEU A 319 9.68 4.21 9.53
CA LEU A 319 10.17 5.11 8.49
C LEU A 319 10.41 6.52 9.05
N TYR A 320 11.66 6.97 9.04
CA TYR A 320 12.06 8.32 9.47
C TYR A 320 12.53 9.18 8.29
N LEU A 321 12.16 10.46 8.28
CA LEU A 321 12.66 11.44 7.32
C LEU A 321 13.40 12.59 8.04
N PRO A 322 14.51 13.10 7.47
CA PRO A 322 15.22 14.26 8.04
C PRO A 322 14.31 15.49 8.11
N THR A 323 14.31 16.18 9.25
CA THR A 323 13.54 17.42 9.48
C THR A 323 14.43 18.59 9.85
N ARG A 324 15.59 18.33 10.46
CA ARG A 324 16.53 19.40 10.85
C ARG A 324 17.98 18.94 10.81
N LEU A 325 18.86 19.86 10.44
CA LEU A 325 20.30 19.77 10.65
C LEU A 325 20.77 21.04 11.35
N GLN A 326 21.41 20.90 12.51
CA GLN A 326 21.89 22.05 13.27
C GLN A 326 23.08 22.71 12.58
N ARG A 327 24.02 21.91 12.11
CA ARG A 327 25.22 22.38 11.39
C ARG A 327 25.66 21.36 10.36
N VAL A 328 26.06 21.83 9.19
CA VAL A 328 26.67 21.04 8.12
C VAL A 328 27.94 21.75 7.68
N VAL A 329 29.08 21.08 7.78
CA VAL A 329 30.37 21.61 7.31
C VAL A 329 30.81 20.78 6.12
N ILE A 330 31.10 21.44 5.00
CA ILE A 330 31.54 20.80 3.75
C ILE A 330 32.89 21.38 3.36
N ASN A 331 33.90 20.51 3.28
CA ASN A 331 35.26 20.82 2.85
C ASN A 331 35.64 19.99 1.61
N PRO A 332 35.46 20.55 0.40
CA PRO A 332 35.75 19.86 -0.86
C PRO A 332 37.21 19.46 -1.02
N SER A 333 38.14 20.31 -0.54
CA SER A 333 39.58 20.07 -0.63
C SER A 333 39.99 18.81 0.12
N LYS A 334 39.39 18.56 1.29
CA LYS A 334 39.61 17.35 2.08
C LYS A 334 38.98 16.11 1.43
N GLN A 335 37.82 16.25 0.80
CA GLN A 335 37.19 15.15 0.07
C GLN A 335 38.03 14.74 -1.15
N LYS A 336 38.58 15.70 -1.91
CA LYS A 336 39.42 15.45 -3.09
C LYS A 336 40.74 14.71 -2.79
N GLN A 337 41.19 14.72 -1.53
CA GLN A 337 42.37 13.96 -1.10
C GLN A 337 42.09 12.46 -0.97
N LEU A 338 40.82 12.05 -0.90
CA LEU A 338 40.40 10.66 -0.86
C LEU A 338 40.32 10.14 -2.30
N GLY A 339 40.94 8.97 -2.57
CA GLY A 339 40.97 8.40 -3.91
C GLY A 339 39.59 8.03 -4.46
N GLU A 340 39.41 8.12 -5.78
CA GLU A 340 38.20 7.63 -6.44
C GLU A 340 38.10 6.10 -6.28
N ASN A 341 36.94 5.60 -5.84
CA ASN A 341 36.64 4.18 -5.56
C ASN A 341 37.20 3.57 -4.27
N GLU A 342 37.77 4.35 -3.35
CA GLU A 342 38.10 3.87 -2.00
C GLU A 342 36.91 4.08 -1.04
N GLY A 343 36.70 3.12 -0.13
CA GLY A 343 35.71 3.24 0.93
C GLY A 343 36.08 4.38 1.88
N VAL A 344 35.17 5.33 2.08
CA VAL A 344 35.38 6.48 2.98
C VAL A 344 34.89 6.10 4.37
N PRO A 345 35.75 6.11 5.41
CA PRO A 345 35.33 5.82 6.77
C PRO A 345 34.28 6.80 7.27
N VAL A 346 33.20 6.27 7.85
CA VAL A 346 32.14 7.05 8.51
C VAL A 346 32.09 6.72 10.01
N HIS A 347 31.92 7.76 10.81
CA HIS A 347 31.81 7.67 12.26
C HIS A 347 30.58 8.41 12.77
N MET A 348 29.82 7.76 13.66
CA MET A 348 28.64 8.30 14.31
C MET A 348 28.87 8.43 15.83
N TYR A 349 28.93 9.66 16.30
CA TYR A 349 29.09 10.04 17.71
C TYR A 349 27.72 10.38 18.29
N ARG A 350 26.99 9.36 18.75
CA ARG A 350 25.59 9.51 19.18
C ARG A 350 25.43 10.46 20.37
N ASP A 351 26.36 10.43 21.32
CA ASP A 351 26.29 11.24 22.56
C ASP A 351 26.30 12.75 22.28
N ILE A 352 26.99 13.16 21.22
CA ILE A 352 27.08 14.57 20.77
C ILE A 352 26.31 14.84 19.47
N GLY A 353 25.66 13.81 18.90
CA GLY A 353 24.85 13.91 17.70
C GLY A 353 25.62 14.30 16.43
N ILE A 354 26.81 13.73 16.20
CA ILE A 354 27.67 14.08 15.06
C ILE A 354 27.91 12.87 14.15
N ILE A 355 27.79 13.07 12.84
CA ILE A 355 28.19 12.11 11.81
C ILE A 355 29.32 12.75 11.00
N LYS A 356 30.42 12.02 10.81
CA LYS A 356 31.60 12.52 10.08
C LYS A 356 32.09 11.48 9.08
N ALA A 357 32.27 11.90 7.83
CA ALA A 357 32.84 11.08 6.77
C ALA A 357 33.57 11.98 5.76
N GLY A 358 34.84 11.68 5.50
CA GLY A 358 35.68 12.45 4.58
C GLY A 358 35.69 13.95 4.85
N GLY A 359 35.29 14.74 3.85
CA GLY A 359 35.18 16.20 3.91
C GLY A 359 33.87 16.73 4.49
N VAL A 360 32.97 15.88 5.00
CA VAL A 360 31.64 16.28 5.46
C VAL A 360 31.46 15.99 6.95
N GLU A 361 30.91 16.96 7.67
CA GLU A 361 30.52 16.83 9.07
C GLU A 361 29.08 17.32 9.27
N LEU A 362 28.20 16.44 9.77
CA LEU A 362 26.80 16.72 10.05
C LEU A 362 26.56 16.71 11.56
N ARG A 363 25.98 17.78 12.11
CA ARG A 363 25.69 17.91 13.55
C ARG A 363 24.19 18.09 13.81
N GLY A 364 23.73 17.49 14.90
CA GLY A 364 22.38 17.70 15.42
C GLY A 364 21.28 17.29 14.44
N MET A 365 21.51 16.23 13.65
CA MET A 365 20.49 15.68 12.76
C MET A 365 19.26 15.26 13.57
N LYS A 366 18.09 15.77 13.19
CA LYS A 366 16.79 15.29 13.66
C LYS A 366 16.03 14.70 12.50
N ALA A 367 15.43 13.55 12.76
CA ALA A 367 14.48 12.91 11.85
C ALA A 367 13.17 12.69 12.60
N SER A 368 12.07 12.74 11.87
CA SER A 368 10.73 12.46 12.41
C SER A 368 10.10 11.29 11.67
N LEU A 369 9.25 10.56 12.38
CA LEU A 369 8.43 9.49 11.85
C LEU A 369 7.56 10.00 10.70
N ALA A 370 7.71 9.39 9.53
CA ALA A 370 6.88 9.63 8.37
C ALA A 370 5.75 8.57 8.30
N PRO A 371 4.51 8.97 7.98
CA PRO A 371 3.42 8.02 7.85
C PRO A 371 3.69 7.11 6.64
N ARG A 372 3.68 5.80 6.87
CA ARG A 372 3.69 4.82 5.79
C ARG A 372 2.35 4.82 5.08
N ARG A 373 2.38 4.76 3.76
CA ARG A 373 1.18 4.62 2.96
C ARG A 373 0.61 3.22 3.18
N GLN A 374 -0.69 3.14 3.39
CA GLN A 374 -1.43 1.92 3.06
C GLN A 374 -1.40 1.83 1.53
N GLN A 375 -0.37 1.17 0.99
CA GLN A 375 -0.34 0.88 -0.43
C GLN A 375 -1.64 0.15 -0.77
N ALA A 376 -2.25 0.49 -1.91
CA ALA A 376 -3.44 -0.20 -2.42
C ALA A 376 -3.12 -1.63 -2.91
N GLN A 377 -2.13 -2.27 -2.30
CA GLN A 377 -1.92 -3.70 -2.48
C GLN A 377 -3.13 -4.38 -1.82
N ALA A 378 -3.84 -5.16 -2.62
CA ALA A 378 -4.93 -5.97 -2.10
C ALA A 378 -4.39 -6.85 -0.97
N ALA A 379 -5.16 -6.94 0.11
CA ALA A 379 -4.81 -7.83 1.22
C ALA A 379 -4.60 -9.26 0.70
N PRO A 380 -3.70 -10.04 1.30
CA PRO A 380 -3.47 -11.41 0.87
C PRO A 380 -4.76 -12.22 0.93
N LYS A 381 -5.02 -13.01 -0.12
CA LYS A 381 -6.10 -13.99 -0.16
C LYS A 381 -5.79 -15.09 0.87
N LEU A 382 -6.66 -15.27 1.85
CA LEU A 382 -6.53 -16.33 2.85
C LEU A 382 -7.48 -17.47 2.50
N GLU A 383 -6.94 -18.70 2.42
CA GLU A 383 -7.71 -19.89 2.12
C GLU A 383 -7.33 -21.02 3.07
N LYS A 384 -8.34 -21.80 3.48
CA LYS A 384 -8.17 -23.00 4.27
C LYS A 384 -8.21 -24.22 3.38
N TYR A 385 -7.17 -25.04 3.43
CA TYR A 385 -7.19 -26.38 2.84
C TYR A 385 -7.99 -27.34 3.72
N ALA A 386 -9.03 -27.95 3.15
CA ALA A 386 -9.88 -28.92 3.84
C ALA A 386 -10.23 -30.10 2.93
N PHE A 387 -10.43 -31.28 3.53
CA PHE A 387 -10.98 -32.43 2.79
C PHE A 387 -12.46 -32.18 2.49
N VAL A 388 -12.83 -32.24 1.22
CA VAL A 388 -14.21 -32.08 0.75
C VAL A 388 -14.66 -33.38 0.07
N PRO A 389 -15.69 -34.06 0.59
CA PRO A 389 -16.31 -35.21 -0.08
C PRO A 389 -16.86 -34.81 -1.45
N TYR A 390 -16.73 -35.70 -2.43
CA TYR A 390 -17.34 -35.50 -3.73
C TYR A 390 -18.88 -35.57 -3.66
N ASP A 391 -19.42 -36.37 -2.75
CA ASP A 391 -20.85 -36.41 -2.47
C ASP A 391 -21.14 -35.83 -1.08
N ARG A 392 -21.85 -34.71 -1.04
CA ARG A 392 -22.28 -34.01 0.18
C ARG A 392 -23.80 -34.03 0.38
N ALA A 393 -24.54 -34.87 -0.34
CA ALA A 393 -26.00 -34.90 -0.24
C ALA A 393 -26.45 -35.29 1.20
N GLY A 394 -27.28 -34.45 1.83
CA GLY A 394 -28.02 -34.80 3.05
C GLY A 394 -27.27 -34.73 4.40
N LYS A 395 -26.06 -34.13 4.47
CA LYS A 395 -25.27 -34.00 5.73
C LYS A 395 -25.03 -32.55 6.20
N THR A 396 -25.98 -31.64 6.00
CA THR A 396 -25.97 -30.32 6.65
C THR A 396 -26.89 -30.32 7.87
N GLN A 397 -26.39 -30.82 9.00
CA GLN A 397 -26.87 -30.35 10.31
C GLN A 397 -25.93 -29.23 10.78
N SER A 398 -26.53 -28.12 11.23
CA SER A 398 -25.91 -26.84 11.63
C SER A 398 -25.72 -25.86 10.46
N SER A 399 -26.20 -24.62 10.46
CA SER A 399 -26.94 -23.81 11.44
C SER A 399 -27.36 -22.50 10.76
N THR A 400 -28.61 -22.07 10.97
CA THR A 400 -29.11 -20.69 10.80
C THR A 400 -28.75 -19.91 9.52
N LEU A 401 -29.72 -19.83 8.60
CA LEU A 401 -29.97 -18.73 7.65
C LEU A 401 -28.74 -17.91 7.27
N ASP A 402 -28.04 -18.34 6.24
CA ASP A 402 -27.04 -17.50 5.58
C ASP A 402 -27.77 -16.72 4.49
N SER A 403 -27.90 -15.41 4.60
CA SER A 403 -28.63 -14.54 3.65
C SER A 403 -27.80 -14.17 2.40
N ASN A 404 -26.51 -14.51 2.37
CA ASN A 404 -25.52 -13.85 1.50
C ASN A 404 -24.94 -14.73 0.36
N GLY A 405 -25.47 -15.93 0.08
CA GLY A 405 -25.05 -16.73 -1.09
C GLY A 405 -23.74 -17.53 -0.93
N ARG A 406 -23.12 -17.55 0.26
CA ARG A 406 -21.80 -18.18 0.49
C ARG A 406 -21.76 -19.68 0.24
N GLU A 407 -22.80 -20.41 0.62
CA GLU A 407 -22.87 -21.86 0.37
C GLU A 407 -22.87 -22.17 -1.14
N ARG A 408 -23.51 -21.29 -1.94
CA ARG A 408 -23.57 -21.38 -3.40
C ARG A 408 -22.19 -21.09 -4.00
N GLU A 409 -21.54 -20.01 -3.57
CA GLU A 409 -20.16 -19.67 -3.95
C GLU A 409 -19.20 -20.82 -3.61
N GLN A 410 -19.26 -21.35 -2.37
CA GLN A 410 -18.40 -22.47 -1.96
C GLN A 410 -18.63 -23.74 -2.79
N ALA A 411 -19.88 -24.11 -3.07
CA ALA A 411 -20.21 -25.26 -3.89
C ALA A 411 -19.70 -25.10 -5.34
N LEU A 412 -19.84 -23.88 -5.88
CA LEU A 412 -19.31 -23.49 -7.19
C LEU A 412 -17.77 -23.55 -7.20
N THR A 413 -17.10 -22.92 -6.23
CA THR A 413 -15.63 -22.89 -6.09
C THR A 413 -15.05 -24.31 -6.02
N VAL A 414 -15.61 -25.18 -5.18
CA VAL A 414 -15.16 -26.58 -5.06
C VAL A 414 -15.30 -27.30 -6.40
N SER A 415 -16.42 -27.10 -7.10
CA SER A 415 -16.68 -27.75 -8.39
C SER A 415 -15.72 -27.26 -9.47
N LEU A 416 -15.47 -25.95 -9.54
CA LEU A 416 -14.53 -25.33 -10.48
C LEU A 416 -13.09 -25.74 -10.22
N GLN A 417 -12.67 -25.89 -8.95
CA GLN A 417 -11.35 -26.43 -8.61
C GLN A 417 -11.16 -27.87 -9.10
N VAL A 418 -12.21 -28.70 -9.07
CA VAL A 418 -12.16 -30.05 -9.65
C VAL A 418 -11.98 -29.97 -11.16
N VAL A 419 -12.71 -29.09 -11.85
CA VAL A 419 -12.58 -28.88 -13.30
C VAL A 419 -11.16 -28.45 -13.67
N LEU A 420 -10.62 -27.44 -12.98
CA LEU A 420 -9.28 -26.91 -13.23
C LEU A 420 -8.21 -27.98 -13.03
N GLU A 421 -8.29 -28.73 -11.92
CA GLU A 421 -7.38 -29.83 -11.62
C GLU A 421 -7.34 -30.91 -12.71
N ASN A 422 -8.48 -31.16 -13.36
CA ASN A 422 -8.64 -32.22 -14.36
C ASN A 422 -8.55 -31.71 -15.81
N SER A 423 -8.13 -30.46 -16.02
CA SER A 423 -8.06 -29.84 -17.35
C SER A 423 -6.76 -30.12 -18.13
N GLY A 424 -5.83 -30.89 -17.54
CA GLY A 424 -4.58 -31.32 -18.20
C GLY A 424 -3.54 -30.19 -18.32
N GLY A 425 -3.42 -29.34 -17.29
CA GLY A 425 -2.46 -28.23 -17.28
C GLY A 425 -2.83 -27.06 -18.19
N ALA A 426 -4.10 -26.95 -18.59
CA ALA A 426 -4.55 -25.86 -19.46
C ALA A 426 -4.39 -24.48 -18.78
N LEU A 427 -3.56 -23.61 -19.36
CA LEU A 427 -3.43 -22.21 -18.95
C LEU A 427 -4.64 -21.37 -19.37
N LYS A 428 -5.39 -21.85 -20.35
CA LYS A 428 -6.60 -21.21 -20.86
C LYS A 428 -7.78 -22.17 -20.84
N LEU A 429 -8.84 -21.80 -20.11
CA LEU A 429 -10.09 -22.56 -20.05
C LEU A 429 -11.14 -21.94 -20.97
N LYS A 430 -11.73 -22.77 -21.83
CA LYS A 430 -12.91 -22.39 -22.62
C LYS A 430 -14.17 -22.86 -21.92
N VAL A 431 -15.02 -21.93 -21.52
CA VAL A 431 -16.23 -22.17 -20.74
C VAL A 431 -17.44 -21.64 -21.51
N ALA A 432 -18.58 -22.31 -21.44
CA ALA A 432 -19.84 -21.72 -21.88
C ALA A 432 -20.93 -21.86 -20.81
N GLU A 433 -21.78 -20.84 -20.69
CA GLU A 433 -22.99 -20.88 -19.86
C GLU A 433 -24.24 -20.85 -20.74
N LEU A 434 -25.14 -21.82 -20.53
CA LEU A 434 -26.49 -21.80 -21.08
C LEU A 434 -27.37 -20.85 -20.25
N ALA A 435 -27.53 -19.62 -20.71
CA ALA A 435 -28.35 -18.61 -20.05
C ALA A 435 -29.85 -18.83 -20.28
N GLY A 436 -30.25 -19.28 -21.47
CA GLY A 436 -31.66 -19.37 -21.85
C GLY A 436 -32.36 -18.01 -21.76
N ILE A 437 -33.43 -17.92 -20.96
CA ILE A 437 -34.22 -16.70 -20.71
C ILE A 437 -33.86 -15.96 -19.40
N ARG A 438 -32.85 -16.46 -18.67
CA ARG A 438 -32.47 -15.95 -17.34
C ARG A 438 -32.07 -14.46 -17.37
N PRO A 439 -32.36 -13.65 -16.33
CA PRO A 439 -31.84 -12.29 -16.23
C PRO A 439 -30.34 -12.27 -15.94
N ALA A 440 -29.66 -11.15 -16.28
CA ALA A 440 -28.21 -10.96 -16.12
C ALA A 440 -27.72 -11.27 -14.68
N ASP A 441 -28.43 -10.82 -13.66
CA ASP A 441 -28.06 -10.99 -12.24
C ASP A 441 -28.09 -12.46 -11.75
N SER A 442 -28.68 -13.37 -12.53
CA SER A 442 -28.79 -14.79 -12.18
C SER A 442 -27.80 -15.69 -12.92
N LEU A 443 -26.95 -15.11 -13.76
CA LEU A 443 -25.88 -15.81 -14.47
C LEU A 443 -24.77 -16.21 -13.50
N LEU A 444 -24.16 -17.38 -13.74
CA LEU A 444 -23.02 -17.89 -12.99
C LEU A 444 -21.69 -17.46 -13.59
N ALA A 445 -21.68 -17.02 -14.86
CA ALA A 445 -20.47 -16.68 -15.58
C ALA A 445 -19.57 -15.63 -14.88
N PRO A 446 -20.09 -14.54 -14.28
CA PRO A 446 -19.24 -13.57 -13.57
C PRO A 446 -18.50 -14.21 -12.38
N ASP A 447 -19.20 -15.01 -11.57
CA ASP A 447 -18.62 -15.72 -10.42
C ASP A 447 -17.58 -16.75 -10.88
N VAL A 448 -17.85 -17.46 -11.98
CA VAL A 448 -16.94 -18.46 -12.56
C VAL A 448 -15.63 -17.82 -13.03
N VAL A 449 -15.70 -16.68 -13.72
CA VAL A 449 -14.51 -15.93 -14.14
C VAL A 449 -13.74 -15.45 -12.91
N SER A 450 -14.43 -14.83 -11.95
CA SER A 450 -13.80 -14.33 -10.72
C SER A 450 -13.09 -15.43 -9.93
N ILE A 451 -13.71 -16.61 -9.78
CA ILE A 451 -13.12 -17.74 -9.05
C ILE A 451 -11.91 -18.31 -9.79
N LEU A 452 -12.05 -18.59 -11.10
CA LEU A 452 -10.98 -19.25 -11.87
C LEU A 452 -9.79 -18.32 -12.14
N GLU A 453 -10.01 -17.03 -12.40
CA GLU A 453 -8.94 -16.05 -12.60
C GLU A 453 -8.33 -15.57 -11.27
N SER A 454 -8.93 -15.93 -10.12
CA SER A 454 -8.27 -15.80 -8.81
C SER A 454 -7.12 -16.80 -8.62
N GLU A 455 -7.04 -17.83 -9.47
CA GLU A 455 -5.92 -18.76 -9.52
C GLU A 455 -4.77 -18.21 -10.38
N PRO A 456 -3.51 -18.41 -9.98
CA PRO A 456 -2.39 -17.85 -10.70
C PRO A 456 -2.26 -18.46 -12.11
N ILE A 457 -1.94 -17.62 -13.11
CA ILE A 457 -1.57 -18.03 -14.49
C ILE A 457 -2.76 -18.58 -15.33
N ILE A 458 -3.98 -18.62 -14.79
CA ILE A 458 -5.18 -19.09 -15.52
C ILE A 458 -5.91 -17.93 -16.19
N HIS A 459 -6.35 -18.14 -17.43
CA HIS A 459 -7.24 -17.24 -18.15
C HIS A 459 -8.52 -17.95 -18.63
N VAL A 460 -9.67 -17.29 -18.51
CA VAL A 460 -10.96 -17.88 -18.86
C VAL A 460 -11.56 -17.19 -20.09
N GLU A 461 -11.85 -17.97 -21.14
CA GLU A 461 -12.67 -17.53 -22.26
C GLU A 461 -14.09 -18.07 -22.06
N ILE A 462 -15.00 -17.19 -21.62
CA ILE A 462 -16.39 -17.56 -21.35
C ILE A 462 -17.36 -17.04 -22.43
N THR A 463 -18.22 -17.94 -22.89
CA THR A 463 -19.30 -17.64 -23.84
C THR A 463 -20.67 -17.86 -23.17
N VAL A 464 -21.48 -16.82 -23.08
CA VAL A 464 -22.85 -16.90 -22.57
C VAL A 464 -23.81 -17.02 -23.75
N ALA A 465 -24.54 -18.14 -23.80
CA ALA A 465 -25.47 -18.46 -24.87
C ALA A 465 -26.93 -18.35 -24.39
N GLY A 466 -27.73 -17.50 -25.03
CA GLY A 466 -29.15 -17.36 -24.72
C GLY A 466 -29.87 -16.34 -25.59
N SER A 467 -31.21 -16.31 -25.47
CA SER A 467 -32.06 -15.45 -26.31
C SER A 467 -31.91 -13.95 -26.02
N ARG A 468 -31.38 -13.59 -24.84
CA ARG A 468 -31.16 -12.21 -24.36
C ARG A 468 -29.72 -11.71 -24.55
N ALA A 469 -28.97 -12.28 -25.51
CA ALA A 469 -27.54 -11.94 -25.73
C ALA A 469 -27.26 -10.44 -25.88
N GLU A 470 -28.14 -9.70 -26.56
CA GLU A 470 -28.01 -8.24 -26.74
C GLU A 470 -28.19 -7.44 -25.45
N GLU A 471 -28.94 -7.95 -24.48
CA GLU A 471 -29.12 -7.32 -23.17
C GLU A 471 -27.88 -7.51 -22.31
N TYR A 472 -27.31 -8.72 -22.31
CA TYR A 472 -26.09 -9.00 -21.56
C TYR A 472 -24.89 -8.19 -22.07
N ALA A 473 -24.80 -7.95 -23.38
CA ALA A 473 -23.74 -7.14 -23.99
C ALA A 473 -23.77 -5.66 -23.56
N LYS A 474 -24.88 -5.18 -23.00
CA LYS A 474 -25.02 -3.79 -22.50
C LYS A 474 -24.59 -3.64 -21.04
N VAL A 475 -24.30 -4.74 -20.33
CA VAL A 475 -23.90 -4.72 -18.92
C VAL A 475 -22.38 -4.46 -18.83
N GLU A 476 -22.01 -3.27 -18.34
CA GLU A 476 -20.61 -2.81 -18.30
C GLU A 476 -19.68 -3.74 -17.49
N SER A 477 -20.18 -4.32 -16.39
CA SER A 477 -19.41 -5.27 -15.58
C SER A 477 -19.03 -6.54 -16.34
N PHE A 478 -19.88 -7.00 -17.28
CA PHE A 478 -19.58 -8.19 -18.07
C PHE A 478 -18.61 -7.92 -19.22
N THR A 479 -18.67 -6.72 -19.81
CA THR A 479 -17.71 -6.31 -20.84
C THR A 479 -16.30 -6.14 -20.27
N ASN A 480 -16.18 -5.64 -19.03
CA ASN A 480 -14.89 -5.54 -18.32
C ASN A 480 -14.27 -6.91 -18.03
N LEU A 481 -15.09 -7.96 -17.87
CA LEU A 481 -14.65 -9.36 -17.72
C LEU A 481 -14.36 -10.06 -19.06
N GLY A 482 -14.48 -9.37 -20.21
CA GLY A 482 -14.15 -9.93 -21.52
C GLY A 482 -15.09 -11.06 -22.00
N MET A 483 -16.31 -11.11 -21.50
CA MET A 483 -17.29 -12.17 -21.81
C MET A 483 -17.85 -12.06 -23.22
N LYS A 484 -18.10 -13.21 -23.89
CA LYS A 484 -18.72 -13.27 -25.22
C LYS A 484 -20.19 -13.64 -25.12
N PHE A 485 -21.05 -12.99 -25.89
CA PHE A 485 -22.50 -13.24 -25.90
C PHE A 485 -22.96 -13.73 -27.26
N VAL A 486 -23.69 -14.84 -27.29
CA VAL A 486 -24.17 -15.43 -28.54
C VAL A 486 -25.64 -15.82 -28.41
N ASN A 487 -26.44 -15.48 -29.42
CA ASN A 487 -27.82 -15.95 -29.52
C ASN A 487 -27.84 -17.37 -30.12
N ARG A 488 -27.90 -18.40 -29.27
CA ARG A 488 -28.02 -19.82 -29.65
C ARG A 488 -29.01 -20.56 -28.76
N ASP A 489 -29.77 -21.47 -29.36
CA ASP A 489 -30.69 -22.38 -28.69
C ASP A 489 -30.11 -23.80 -28.61
N ALA A 490 -29.86 -24.26 -27.39
CA ALA A 490 -29.30 -25.59 -27.11
C ALA A 490 -30.24 -26.75 -27.47
N SER A 491 -31.51 -26.49 -27.79
CA SER A 491 -32.44 -27.50 -28.31
C SER A 491 -32.15 -27.88 -29.76
N SER A 492 -31.44 -27.01 -30.50
CA SER A 492 -31.25 -27.13 -31.94
C SER A 492 -29.81 -27.50 -32.35
N ALA A 493 -28.81 -27.03 -31.60
CA ALA A 493 -27.40 -27.24 -31.93
C ALA A 493 -26.49 -27.10 -30.70
N PRO A 494 -25.26 -27.64 -30.76
CA PRO A 494 -24.23 -27.41 -29.73
C PRO A 494 -23.87 -25.92 -29.56
N LEU A 495 -23.58 -25.53 -28.32
CA LEU A 495 -23.27 -24.14 -27.94
C LEU A 495 -21.96 -23.64 -28.55
N ASP A 496 -20.92 -24.45 -28.46
CA ASP A 496 -19.61 -24.20 -29.07
C ASP A 496 -18.87 -25.55 -29.28
N GLN A 497 -17.61 -25.53 -29.67
CA GLN A 497 -16.77 -26.72 -29.86
C GLN A 497 -15.56 -26.70 -28.91
N ASN A 498 -15.13 -27.89 -28.48
CA ASN A 498 -13.93 -28.10 -27.66
C ASN A 498 -13.92 -27.32 -26.33
N LEU A 499 -15.09 -27.20 -25.70
CA LEU A 499 -15.22 -26.57 -24.39
C LEU A 499 -14.64 -27.46 -23.28
N HIS A 500 -14.06 -26.82 -22.27
CA HIS A 500 -13.57 -27.47 -21.06
C HIS A 500 -14.70 -27.69 -20.06
N LEU A 501 -15.59 -26.69 -19.96
CA LEU A 501 -16.72 -26.67 -19.04
C LEU A 501 -17.94 -26.07 -19.73
N VAL A 502 -19.10 -26.70 -19.53
CA VAL A 502 -20.41 -26.14 -19.87
C VAL A 502 -21.23 -26.02 -18.60
N ILE A 503 -21.86 -24.87 -18.39
CA ILE A 503 -22.64 -24.56 -17.19
C ILE A 503 -24.11 -24.43 -17.59
N GLY A 504 -24.99 -25.09 -16.84
CA GLY A 504 -26.43 -25.04 -17.03
C GLY A 504 -27.17 -24.90 -15.71
N VAL A 505 -28.37 -24.32 -15.75
CA VAL A 505 -29.26 -24.20 -14.59
C VAL A 505 -30.63 -24.74 -15.00
N ASP A 506 -31.21 -25.60 -14.17
CA ASP A 506 -32.51 -26.26 -14.41
C ASP A 506 -32.56 -26.93 -15.81
N VAL A 507 -31.54 -27.72 -16.15
CA VAL A 507 -31.39 -28.41 -17.45
C VAL A 507 -32.03 -29.79 -17.43
N LEU A 508 -31.94 -30.54 -16.32
CA LEU A 508 -32.52 -31.88 -16.22
C LEU A 508 -34.04 -31.93 -16.50
N PRO A 509 -34.85 -30.93 -16.08
CA PRO A 509 -36.27 -30.88 -16.43
C PRO A 509 -36.58 -30.58 -17.90
N GLN A 510 -35.58 -30.24 -18.72
CA GLN A 510 -35.74 -29.92 -20.14
C GLN A 510 -35.64 -31.17 -21.02
N ALA A 511 -35.83 -31.01 -22.33
CA ALA A 511 -35.72 -32.11 -23.28
C ALA A 511 -34.30 -32.70 -23.33
N ILE A 512 -34.16 -34.02 -23.51
CA ILE A 512 -32.86 -34.72 -23.43
C ILE A 512 -31.86 -34.24 -24.49
N GLU A 513 -32.37 -33.74 -25.62
CA GLU A 513 -31.58 -33.15 -26.71
C GLU A 513 -30.74 -31.96 -26.24
N VAL A 514 -31.23 -31.20 -25.26
CA VAL A 514 -30.49 -30.08 -24.66
C VAL A 514 -29.22 -30.62 -23.99
N LEU A 515 -29.35 -31.65 -23.15
CA LEU A 515 -28.20 -32.26 -22.47
C LEU A 515 -27.22 -32.87 -23.49
N ASP A 516 -27.71 -33.57 -24.51
CA ASP A 516 -26.87 -34.15 -25.58
C ASP A 516 -26.08 -33.07 -26.33
N ASN A 517 -26.69 -31.92 -26.62
CA ASN A 517 -26.02 -30.79 -27.27
C ASN A 517 -24.97 -30.12 -26.36
N LEU A 518 -25.19 -30.05 -25.04
CA LEU A 518 -24.17 -29.60 -24.08
C LEU A 518 -22.98 -30.58 -24.06
N VAL A 519 -23.23 -31.89 -24.09
CA VAL A 519 -22.20 -32.93 -24.16
C VAL A 519 -21.44 -32.87 -25.48
N ALA A 520 -22.12 -32.60 -26.60
CA ALA A 520 -21.52 -32.44 -27.91
C ALA A 520 -20.55 -31.25 -27.98
N SER A 521 -20.77 -30.19 -27.19
CA SER A 521 -19.87 -29.04 -27.11
C SER A 521 -18.56 -29.29 -26.37
N LEU A 522 -18.49 -30.33 -25.55
CA LEU A 522 -17.31 -30.62 -24.73
C LEU A 522 -16.22 -31.38 -25.48
N LYS A 523 -14.97 -31.00 -25.20
CA LYS A 523 -13.79 -31.81 -25.54
C LYS A 523 -13.80 -33.16 -24.78
N PRO A 524 -13.06 -34.19 -25.25
CA PRO A 524 -12.91 -35.43 -24.49
C PRO A 524 -12.43 -35.17 -23.05
N GLY A 525 -13.13 -35.72 -22.06
CA GLY A 525 -12.84 -35.52 -20.65
C GLY A 525 -13.28 -34.17 -20.05
N GLY A 526 -13.97 -33.32 -20.82
CA GLY A 526 -14.58 -32.07 -20.34
C GLY A 526 -15.77 -32.29 -19.40
N PHE A 527 -16.25 -31.20 -18.79
CA PHE A 527 -17.22 -31.22 -17.70
C PHE A 527 -18.52 -30.47 -18.02
N VAL A 528 -19.65 -30.97 -17.51
CA VAL A 528 -20.91 -30.22 -17.41
C VAL A 528 -21.15 -29.93 -15.93
N LEU A 529 -21.41 -28.67 -15.59
CA LEU A 529 -21.83 -28.27 -14.24
C LEU A 529 -23.29 -27.82 -14.30
N LEU A 530 -24.16 -28.52 -13.58
CA LEU A 530 -25.59 -28.21 -13.51
C LEU A 530 -25.96 -27.69 -12.11
N GLU A 531 -26.68 -26.58 -12.04
CA GLU A 531 -27.37 -26.13 -10.83
C GLU A 531 -28.85 -26.51 -10.94
N GLU A 532 -29.27 -27.50 -10.16
CA GLU A 532 -30.62 -28.09 -10.22
C GLU A 532 -31.36 -27.90 -8.90
N ARG A 533 -32.69 -27.94 -8.92
CA ARG A 533 -33.49 -28.10 -7.69
C ARG A 533 -33.39 -29.55 -7.21
N ILE A 534 -33.55 -29.78 -5.91
CA ILE A 534 -33.54 -31.14 -5.33
C ILE A 534 -34.70 -31.96 -5.96
N THR A 535 -34.41 -32.81 -6.94
CA THR A 535 -35.37 -33.73 -7.59
C THR A 535 -34.76 -35.13 -7.74
N GLU A 536 -35.61 -36.16 -7.77
CA GLU A 536 -35.24 -37.60 -7.81
C GLU A 536 -34.95 -38.13 -9.23
N GLU A 537 -34.67 -37.26 -10.21
CA GLU A 537 -34.52 -37.62 -11.63
C GLU A 537 -33.06 -37.89 -12.04
N GLU A 538 -32.39 -38.83 -11.38
CA GLU A 538 -31.01 -39.23 -11.75
C GLU A 538 -30.95 -40.12 -13.02
N ASP A 539 -32.08 -40.70 -13.44
CA ASP A 539 -32.16 -41.63 -14.58
C ASP A 539 -31.83 -41.00 -15.95
N ALA A 540 -32.05 -39.70 -16.11
CA ALA A 540 -31.73 -38.98 -17.35
C ALA A 540 -30.21 -38.82 -17.55
N ILE A 541 -29.43 -38.74 -16.47
CA ILE A 541 -27.97 -38.58 -16.50
C ILE A 541 -27.32 -39.85 -17.05
N TYR A 542 -27.79 -41.03 -16.64
CA TYR A 542 -27.23 -42.31 -17.08
C TYR A 542 -27.46 -42.61 -18.56
N LYS A 543 -28.47 -42.00 -19.20
CA LYS A 543 -28.78 -42.17 -20.63
C LYS A 543 -27.88 -41.35 -21.56
N SER A 544 -27.27 -40.25 -21.08
CA SER A 544 -26.42 -39.35 -21.87
C SER A 544 -24.93 -39.71 -21.91
N GLY A 545 -24.53 -40.80 -21.24
CA GLY A 545 -23.12 -41.26 -21.21
C GLY A 545 -22.19 -40.40 -20.34
N LEU A 546 -22.76 -39.61 -19.42
CA LEU A 546 -22.05 -38.79 -18.44
C LEU A 546 -21.80 -39.55 -17.13
N GLU A 547 -20.66 -39.30 -16.49
CA GLU A 547 -20.33 -39.82 -15.16
C GLU A 547 -20.51 -38.73 -14.09
N LEU A 548 -21.25 -39.00 -13.02
CA LEU A 548 -21.41 -38.08 -11.90
C LEU A 548 -20.13 -38.02 -11.05
N VAL A 549 -19.43 -36.88 -11.13
CA VAL A 549 -18.16 -36.64 -10.44
C VAL A 549 -18.37 -36.11 -9.03
N SER A 550 -19.17 -35.06 -8.88
CA SER A 550 -19.39 -34.37 -7.61
C SER A 550 -20.84 -33.91 -7.49
N LYS A 551 -21.38 -33.98 -6.27
CA LYS A 551 -22.71 -33.52 -5.88
C LYS A 551 -22.56 -32.62 -4.65
N GLN A 552 -22.66 -31.31 -4.84
CA GLN A 552 -22.53 -30.31 -3.78
C GLN A 552 -23.88 -29.63 -3.53
N GLN A 553 -24.38 -29.71 -2.29
CA GLN A 553 -25.65 -29.09 -1.92
C GLN A 553 -25.43 -27.66 -1.42
N ALA A 554 -26.24 -26.72 -1.90
CA ALA A 554 -26.28 -25.33 -1.46
C ALA A 554 -27.75 -24.91 -1.26
N ARG A 555 -28.19 -24.78 0.00
CA ARG A 555 -29.61 -24.54 0.36
C ARG A 555 -30.60 -25.52 -0.34
N ASP A 556 -31.47 -24.99 -1.21
CA ASP A 556 -32.50 -25.68 -1.99
C ASP A 556 -32.02 -26.13 -3.39
N ARG A 557 -30.76 -25.81 -3.74
CA ARG A 557 -30.13 -26.16 -5.02
C ARG A 557 -29.03 -27.20 -4.83
N VAL A 558 -28.77 -27.96 -5.87
CA VAL A 558 -27.71 -28.96 -5.94
C VAL A 558 -26.85 -28.68 -7.17
N PHE A 559 -25.54 -28.58 -6.96
CA PHE A 559 -24.54 -28.52 -8.01
C PHE A 559 -24.10 -29.93 -8.37
N LEU A 560 -24.40 -30.36 -9.59
CA LEU A 560 -24.02 -31.63 -10.17
C LEU A 560 -22.88 -31.39 -11.15
N LEU A 561 -21.68 -31.88 -10.81
CA LEU A 561 -20.55 -31.89 -11.73
C LEU A 561 -20.49 -33.24 -12.44
N LEU A 562 -20.68 -33.22 -13.74
CA LEU A 562 -20.73 -34.37 -14.62
C LEU A 562 -19.51 -34.34 -15.55
N ARG A 563 -18.96 -35.51 -15.89
CA ARG A 563 -17.82 -35.60 -16.81
C ARG A 563 -18.16 -36.46 -18.02
N LYS A 564 -17.74 -35.99 -19.20
CA LYS A 564 -17.83 -36.74 -20.45
C LYS A 564 -16.88 -37.94 -20.42
N SER A 565 -17.44 -39.14 -20.52
CA SER A 565 -16.69 -40.39 -20.60
C SER A 565 -15.67 -40.35 -21.74
N VAL A 566 -14.46 -40.83 -21.46
CA VAL A 566 -13.43 -41.10 -22.46
C VAL A 566 -13.53 -42.60 -22.76
N GLU A 567 -14.00 -42.97 -23.96
CA GLU A 567 -14.22 -44.38 -24.33
C GLU A 567 -12.96 -45.23 -24.10
N CYS A 568 -12.99 -46.19 -23.16
CA CYS A 568 -12.18 -47.40 -23.21
C CYS A 568 -13.14 -48.60 -23.20
N LYS A 569 -13.38 -49.18 -24.38
CA LYS A 569 -14.20 -50.40 -24.54
C LYS A 569 -13.39 -51.62 -24.10
N TYR A 570 -13.59 -52.11 -22.89
CA TYR A 570 -13.07 -53.43 -22.47
C TYR A 570 -14.04 -54.52 -22.94
N TYR A 571 -13.65 -55.39 -23.86
CA TYR A 571 -14.36 -56.64 -24.10
C TYR A 571 -13.82 -57.71 -23.14
N ILE A 572 -14.73 -58.35 -22.40
CA ILE A 572 -14.48 -59.68 -21.84
C ILE A 572 -14.40 -60.62 -23.04
N ALA A 573 -13.20 -61.13 -23.34
CA ALA A 573 -13.01 -62.14 -24.37
C ALA A 573 -13.68 -63.45 -23.92
N CYS A 574 -14.94 -63.65 -24.29
CA CYS A 574 -15.52 -65.00 -24.31
C CYS A 574 -14.92 -65.73 -25.51
N VAL A 575 -14.02 -66.68 -25.24
CA VAL A 575 -13.51 -67.63 -26.24
C VAL A 575 -14.69 -68.48 -26.72
N LEU A 576 -15.18 -68.22 -27.93
CA LEU A 576 -16.06 -69.15 -28.64
C LEU A 576 -15.22 -70.02 -29.57
N PRO A 577 -15.51 -71.34 -29.67
CA PRO A 577 -14.75 -72.25 -30.52
C PRO A 577 -14.81 -71.85 -32.00
N SER A 578 -13.67 -71.98 -32.65
CA SER A 578 -13.42 -71.72 -34.06
C SER A 578 -14.27 -72.61 -34.98
N GLN A 579 -15.42 -72.13 -35.47
CA GLN A 579 -16.03 -72.62 -36.73
C GLN A 579 -17.28 -71.88 -37.23
N TRP A 580 -17.36 -70.54 -37.23
CA TRP A 580 -18.44 -69.85 -37.97
C TRP A 580 -17.95 -68.57 -38.63
N SER A 581 -18.01 -68.56 -39.97
CA SER A 581 -17.84 -67.38 -40.83
C SER A 581 -19.13 -66.56 -40.85
N ALA A 582 -18.97 -65.24 -40.99
CA ALA A 582 -20.02 -64.25 -40.86
C ALA A 582 -21.19 -64.44 -41.84
N SER A 583 -22.42 -64.25 -41.33
CA SER A 583 -23.57 -63.54 -41.92
C SER A 583 -24.87 -64.22 -41.46
N ILE A 584 -25.71 -63.51 -40.71
CA ILE A 584 -27.19 -63.54 -40.72
C ILE A 584 -27.68 -62.67 -39.55
N ILE A 585 -28.45 -61.63 -39.86
CA ILE A 585 -29.28 -60.88 -38.91
C ILE A 585 -30.62 -61.60 -38.85
N LEU A 586 -31.04 -62.03 -37.65
CA LEU A 586 -32.40 -62.48 -37.38
C LEU A 586 -32.85 -61.88 -36.03
N PRO A 587 -33.97 -61.14 -35.99
CA PRO A 587 -34.53 -60.66 -34.73
C PRO A 587 -35.21 -61.81 -34.00
N VAL A 588 -34.80 -62.07 -32.75
CA VAL A 588 -35.51 -62.98 -31.84
C VAL A 588 -36.35 -62.13 -30.88
N PHE A 589 -37.66 -62.33 -30.93
CA PHE A 589 -38.63 -61.69 -30.04
C PHE A 589 -38.80 -62.50 -28.75
N PHE A 590 -38.73 -61.85 -27.59
CA PHE A 590 -39.29 -62.35 -26.34
C PHE A 590 -40.24 -61.30 -25.74
N PRO A 591 -41.47 -61.67 -25.33
CA PRO A 591 -42.41 -60.72 -24.78
C PRO A 591 -42.37 -60.71 -23.25
N VAL A 592 -41.68 -59.75 -22.64
CA VAL A 592 -42.02 -59.26 -21.28
C VAL A 592 -41.68 -57.77 -21.18
N SER A 593 -42.70 -56.96 -20.85
CA SER A 593 -42.64 -55.54 -20.46
C SER A 593 -41.89 -54.56 -21.40
N GLY A 594 -42.54 -54.18 -22.50
CA GLY A 594 -42.67 -52.76 -22.92
C GLY A 594 -41.43 -51.94 -23.30
N VAL A 595 -40.23 -52.50 -23.44
CA VAL A 595 -39.03 -51.75 -23.88
C VAL A 595 -38.58 -52.24 -25.26
N GLN A 596 -38.62 -51.35 -26.26
CA GLN A 596 -37.97 -51.58 -27.57
C GLN A 596 -36.49 -51.19 -27.47
N VAL A 597 -35.58 -52.17 -27.51
CA VAL A 597 -34.13 -51.93 -27.63
C VAL A 597 -33.69 -52.29 -29.04
N LEU A 598 -33.25 -51.28 -29.81
CA LEU A 598 -32.61 -51.45 -31.11
C LEU A 598 -31.09 -51.50 -30.90
N TYR A 599 -30.46 -52.66 -31.06
CA TYR A 599 -28.99 -52.74 -31.04
C TYR A 599 -28.42 -52.33 -32.40
N ARG A 600 -27.76 -51.18 -32.47
CA ARG A 600 -26.92 -50.78 -33.60
C ARG A 600 -25.47 -51.12 -33.28
N LEU A 601 -24.92 -52.16 -33.90
CA LEU A 601 -23.48 -52.41 -33.88
C LEU A 601 -22.78 -51.41 -34.83
N CYS A 602 -22.31 -50.29 -34.27
CA CYS A 602 -21.37 -49.41 -34.97
C CYS A 602 -19.96 -50.01 -34.84
N CYS A 603 -19.44 -50.53 -35.95
CA CYS A 603 -18.04 -50.89 -36.09
C CYS A 603 -17.22 -49.59 -36.22
N SER A 604 -16.69 -49.07 -35.11
CA SER A 604 -15.66 -48.02 -35.11
C SER A 604 -14.30 -48.69 -34.90
N GLN A 605 -13.30 -48.34 -35.70
CA GLN A 605 -11.92 -48.81 -35.55
C GLN A 605 -11.44 -48.67 -34.09
N SER A 606 -10.92 -49.76 -33.53
CA SER A 606 -10.50 -49.87 -32.12
C SER A 606 -9.14 -49.24 -31.85
N VAL A 607 -9.03 -48.45 -30.78
CA VAL A 607 -7.76 -48.07 -30.16
C VAL A 607 -7.58 -48.94 -28.89
N GLU A 608 -6.49 -49.70 -28.79
CA GLU A 608 -6.13 -50.44 -27.58
C GLU A 608 -5.81 -49.46 -26.45
N CYS A 609 -6.56 -49.53 -25.34
CA CYS A 609 -6.33 -48.70 -24.15
C CYS A 609 -5.38 -49.45 -23.21
N ASN A 610 -4.11 -49.03 -23.13
CA ASN A 610 -3.09 -49.67 -22.31
C ASN A 610 -3.49 -49.73 -20.81
N LYS A 611 -3.24 -50.88 -20.16
CA LYS A 611 -3.50 -51.06 -18.71
C LYS A 611 -2.67 -50.07 -17.89
N PRO A 612 -3.24 -49.37 -16.88
CA PRO A 612 -2.48 -48.39 -16.11
C PRO A 612 -1.33 -49.03 -15.32
N VAL A 613 -0.17 -48.37 -15.27
CA VAL A 613 0.98 -48.80 -14.46
C VAL A 613 0.81 -48.26 -13.04
N VAL A 614 0.79 -49.15 -12.05
CA VAL A 614 0.67 -48.77 -10.63
C VAL A 614 2.06 -48.57 -10.03
N VAL A 615 2.27 -47.40 -9.41
CA VAL A 615 3.47 -47.05 -8.64
C VAL A 615 3.05 -46.83 -7.19
N GLU A 616 3.46 -47.74 -6.32
CA GLU A 616 3.23 -47.64 -4.87
C GLU A 616 4.22 -46.66 -4.23
N VAL A 617 3.69 -45.69 -3.51
CA VAL A 617 4.44 -44.66 -2.79
C VAL A 617 4.39 -44.98 -1.31
N THR A 618 5.55 -44.91 -0.67
CA THR A 618 5.70 -45.10 0.79
C THR A 618 6.61 -44.04 1.38
N GLU A 619 6.34 -43.63 2.61
CA GLU A 619 7.18 -42.72 3.40
C GLU A 619 8.44 -43.42 3.95
N LYS A 620 8.45 -44.75 3.93
CA LYS A 620 9.52 -45.58 4.51
C LYS A 620 10.79 -45.57 3.66
N ASN A 621 10.67 -45.44 2.34
CA ASN A 621 11.80 -45.31 1.42
C ASN A 621 11.40 -44.57 0.14
N TYR A 622 12.36 -43.91 -0.52
CA TYR A 622 12.13 -43.11 -1.74
C TYR A 622 12.50 -43.85 -3.04
N SER A 623 12.63 -45.18 -3.01
CA SER A 623 13.04 -45.97 -4.17
C SER A 623 12.03 -45.92 -5.32
N TRP A 624 10.76 -45.66 -5.01
CA TRP A 624 9.68 -45.47 -5.97
C TRP A 624 9.86 -44.22 -6.85
N VAL A 625 10.69 -43.25 -6.47
CA VAL A 625 10.91 -42.00 -7.22
C VAL A 625 11.54 -42.29 -8.59
N GLU A 626 12.56 -43.14 -8.64
CA GLU A 626 13.22 -43.50 -9.91
C GLU A 626 12.28 -44.31 -10.80
N ARG A 627 11.49 -45.22 -10.21
CA ARG A 627 10.44 -45.95 -10.93
C ARG A 627 9.38 -45.00 -11.50
N LEU A 628 8.98 -43.99 -10.73
CA LEU A 628 8.01 -42.99 -11.16
C LEU A 628 8.55 -42.17 -12.33
N LYS A 629 9.80 -41.68 -12.27
CA LYS A 629 10.44 -40.95 -13.38
C LYS A 629 10.47 -41.76 -14.67
N LEU A 630 10.88 -43.03 -14.61
CA LEU A 630 10.89 -43.92 -15.78
C LEU A 630 9.48 -44.12 -16.35
N THR A 631 8.49 -44.29 -15.47
CA THR A 631 7.09 -44.48 -15.87
C THR A 631 6.49 -43.20 -16.48
N LEU A 632 6.86 -42.01 -15.97
CA LEU A 632 6.44 -40.72 -16.53
C LEU A 632 7.00 -40.50 -17.95
N LYS A 633 8.26 -40.87 -18.19
CA LYS A 633 8.86 -40.82 -19.52
C LYS A 633 8.14 -41.73 -20.53
N GLN A 634 7.75 -42.93 -20.09
CA GLN A 634 6.93 -43.84 -20.91
C GLN A 634 5.50 -43.30 -21.14
N SER A 635 4.91 -42.68 -20.12
CA SER A 635 3.62 -41.98 -20.21
C SER A 635 3.64 -40.86 -21.25
N GLU A 636 4.72 -40.09 -21.32
CA GLU A 636 4.91 -39.03 -22.30
C GLU A 636 5.01 -39.57 -23.74
N SER A 637 5.79 -40.63 -23.97
CA SER A 637 6.02 -41.18 -25.31
C SER A 637 4.87 -42.05 -25.82
N GLU A 638 4.20 -42.80 -24.95
CA GLU A 638 3.23 -43.85 -25.32
C GLU A 638 1.80 -43.56 -24.85
N GLY A 639 1.56 -42.46 -24.14
CA GLY A 639 0.24 -42.13 -23.58
C GLY A 639 -0.21 -43.05 -22.43
N GLN A 640 0.75 -43.78 -21.83
CA GLN A 640 0.51 -44.75 -20.77
C GLN A 640 -0.06 -44.10 -19.50
N LYS A 641 -1.22 -44.56 -19.02
CA LYS A 641 -1.79 -44.09 -17.74
C LYS A 641 -0.97 -44.57 -16.54
N VAL A 642 -0.75 -43.70 -15.57
CA VAL A 642 0.04 -43.97 -14.36
C VAL A 642 -0.84 -43.79 -13.13
N LEU A 643 -0.91 -44.81 -12.27
CA LEU A 643 -1.62 -44.76 -10.99
C LEU A 643 -0.62 -44.67 -9.86
N VAL A 644 -0.57 -43.53 -9.18
CA VAL A 644 0.26 -43.35 -7.99
C VAL A 644 -0.59 -43.69 -6.77
N LEU A 645 -0.22 -44.76 -6.05
CA LEU A 645 -0.98 -45.30 -4.92
C LEU A 645 -0.24 -45.03 -3.62
N ALA A 646 -0.91 -44.41 -2.65
CA ALA A 646 -0.46 -44.36 -1.27
C ALA A 646 -1.49 -45.05 -0.36
N GLN A 647 -1.10 -46.17 0.25
CA GLN A 647 -1.99 -46.96 1.10
C GLN A 647 -1.41 -47.10 2.51
N GLY A 648 -2.15 -46.61 3.50
CA GLY A 648 -1.76 -46.72 4.92
C GLY A 648 -0.65 -45.74 5.34
N GLU A 649 -0.39 -44.72 4.53
CA GLU A 649 0.64 -43.70 4.73
C GLU A 649 -0.04 -42.41 5.25
N ASN A 650 0.34 -41.91 6.43
CA ASN A 650 -0.37 -40.83 7.12
C ASN A 650 0.32 -39.46 7.02
N MET A 651 1.64 -39.42 6.82
CA MET A 651 2.43 -38.18 6.68
C MET A 651 2.94 -37.98 5.25
N SER A 652 2.24 -38.55 4.27
CA SER A 652 2.58 -38.32 2.87
C SER A 652 2.09 -36.93 2.47
N GLY A 653 2.99 -35.95 2.37
CA GLY A 653 2.76 -34.59 1.83
C GLY A 653 2.43 -34.58 0.33
N ILE A 654 1.66 -35.57 -0.10
CA ILE A 654 1.53 -36.08 -1.45
C ILE A 654 0.57 -35.26 -2.31
N VAL A 655 -0.35 -34.51 -1.69
CA VAL A 655 -1.11 -33.47 -2.39
C VAL A 655 -0.15 -32.47 -3.05
N GLY A 656 0.90 -32.06 -2.32
CA GLY A 656 1.97 -31.21 -2.85
C GLY A 656 2.75 -31.91 -3.97
N LEU A 657 3.16 -33.16 -3.74
CA LEU A 657 3.89 -33.95 -4.74
C LEU A 657 3.11 -34.12 -6.05
N VAL A 658 1.83 -34.46 -5.98
CA VAL A 658 1.00 -34.67 -7.18
C VAL A 658 0.77 -33.35 -7.90
N ASN A 659 0.63 -32.22 -7.19
CA ASN A 659 0.58 -30.91 -7.83
C ASN A 659 1.88 -30.56 -8.57
N CYS A 660 3.05 -30.98 -8.08
CA CYS A 660 4.31 -30.89 -8.82
C CYS A 660 4.31 -31.80 -10.05
N ILE A 661 3.98 -33.09 -9.89
CA ILE A 661 4.00 -34.08 -10.99
C ILE A 661 3.05 -33.68 -12.14
N LYS A 662 1.89 -33.07 -11.84
CA LYS A 662 0.95 -32.61 -12.87
C LYS A 662 1.59 -31.61 -13.85
N GLN A 663 2.59 -30.85 -13.42
CA GLN A 663 3.28 -29.85 -14.24
C GLN A 663 4.50 -30.42 -14.97
N GLU A 664 4.85 -31.68 -14.73
CA GLU A 664 5.97 -32.36 -15.41
C GLU A 664 5.53 -32.98 -16.75
N PRO A 665 6.44 -33.13 -17.73
CA PRO A 665 6.16 -33.87 -18.96
C PRO A 665 5.66 -35.30 -18.67
N GLY A 666 4.55 -35.69 -19.32
CA GLY A 666 3.86 -36.97 -19.05
C GLY A 666 2.97 -36.99 -17.80
N GLY A 667 2.95 -35.90 -17.00
CA GLY A 667 2.15 -35.76 -15.78
C GLY A 667 0.63 -35.74 -15.99
N ASN A 668 0.17 -35.34 -17.17
CA ASN A 668 -1.26 -35.27 -17.51
C ASN A 668 -2.00 -36.62 -17.44
N ASN A 669 -1.27 -37.73 -17.60
CA ASN A 669 -1.82 -39.10 -17.55
C ASN A 669 -1.71 -39.74 -16.16
N VAL A 670 -1.23 -39.01 -15.16
CA VAL A 670 -1.13 -39.48 -13.78
C VAL A 670 -2.48 -39.36 -13.09
N ARG A 671 -2.91 -40.40 -12.39
CA ARG A 671 -4.00 -40.34 -11.41
C ARG A 671 -3.48 -40.79 -10.06
N TYR A 672 -3.92 -40.10 -9.03
CA TYR A 672 -3.51 -40.32 -7.66
C TYR A 672 -4.64 -40.95 -6.84
N VAL A 673 -4.30 -41.98 -6.07
CA VAL A 673 -5.21 -42.68 -5.16
C VAL A 673 -4.59 -42.74 -3.76
N GLN A 674 -5.27 -42.14 -2.79
CA GLN A 674 -4.91 -42.20 -1.37
C GLN A 674 -5.94 -42.94 -0.56
N LEU A 675 -5.48 -43.92 0.22
CA LEU A 675 -6.28 -44.64 1.20
C LEU A 675 -5.83 -44.24 2.61
N CYS A 676 -6.61 -43.36 3.24
CA CYS A 676 -6.30 -42.81 4.56
C CYS A 676 -6.77 -43.75 5.68
N ASN A 677 -5.95 -43.95 6.71
CA ASN A 677 -6.33 -44.64 7.93
C ASN A 677 -7.07 -43.68 8.90
N HIS A 678 -7.96 -44.21 9.73
CA HIS A 678 -8.82 -43.41 10.61
C HIS A 678 -7.99 -42.63 11.66
N LEU A 679 -8.27 -41.33 11.82
CA LEU A 679 -7.88 -40.54 13.00
C LEU A 679 -9.04 -40.53 13.99
N LYS A 680 -9.00 -41.38 15.01
CA LYS A 680 -9.98 -41.36 16.10
C LYS A 680 -9.29 -40.70 17.30
N LEU A 681 -9.68 -39.47 17.61
CA LEU A 681 -9.32 -38.81 18.86
C LEU A 681 -10.05 -39.56 19.98
N LEU A 682 -9.36 -40.49 20.65
CA LEU A 682 -9.84 -41.05 21.90
C LEU A 682 -9.68 -39.98 22.98
N HIS A 683 -10.80 -39.38 23.38
CA HIS A 683 -10.85 -38.50 24.53
C HIS A 683 -10.83 -39.35 25.81
N THR A 684 -9.64 -39.77 26.24
CA THR A 684 -9.45 -40.31 27.59
C THR A 684 -9.26 -39.16 28.55
N GLN A 685 -10.29 -38.84 29.34
CA GLN A 685 -10.15 -38.01 30.53
C GLN A 685 -9.24 -38.74 31.53
N LEU A 686 -7.97 -38.36 31.58
CA LEU A 686 -7.09 -38.69 32.70
C LEU A 686 -7.11 -37.51 33.67
N LYS A 687 -7.82 -37.68 34.78
CA LYS A 687 -7.64 -36.85 35.98
C LYS A 687 -6.22 -37.08 36.49
N TYR A 688 -5.35 -36.08 36.40
CA TYR A 688 -4.09 -36.04 37.15
C TYR A 688 -4.02 -34.79 38.02
N LYS A 689 -3.77 -35.01 39.32
CA LYS A 689 -3.38 -34.00 40.31
C LYS A 689 -2.00 -33.43 39.93
N PRO A 690 -1.75 -32.12 40.10
CA PRO A 690 -0.46 -31.55 39.76
C PRO A 690 0.57 -31.84 40.87
N LEU A 691 1.73 -32.35 40.48
CA LEU A 691 2.95 -32.36 41.28
C LEU A 691 4.09 -31.89 40.38
N LEU A 692 4.46 -30.62 40.59
CA LEU A 692 5.77 -29.97 40.46
C LEU A 692 6.77 -30.43 39.36
N VAL A 693 7.16 -29.42 38.57
CA VAL A 693 8.45 -29.19 37.88
C VAL A 693 8.74 -30.00 36.61
N GLY A 694 8.93 -29.27 35.50
CA GLY A 694 9.72 -29.72 34.34
C GLY A 694 8.96 -29.77 33.02
N ASN A 695 9.47 -29.01 32.03
CA ASN A 695 9.06 -28.94 30.63
C ASN A 695 8.37 -30.21 30.07
N ILE A 696 7.10 -30.08 29.64
CA ILE A 696 6.41 -31.09 28.85
C ILE A 696 6.24 -30.58 27.42
N VAL A 697 7.10 -31.09 26.53
CA VAL A 697 6.78 -31.20 25.11
C VAL A 697 5.68 -32.25 25.00
N ASN A 698 4.49 -31.85 24.54
CA ASN A 698 3.40 -32.78 24.25
C ASN A 698 3.78 -33.70 23.07
N LEU A 699 4.42 -34.83 23.35
CA LEU A 699 4.58 -35.94 22.42
C LEU A 699 3.31 -36.80 22.42
N TYR A 700 2.35 -36.44 21.59
CA TYR A 700 1.20 -37.30 21.30
C TYR A 700 1.66 -38.47 20.41
N ARG A 701 1.75 -39.68 20.97
CA ARG A 701 1.82 -40.93 20.20
C ARG A 701 0.40 -41.41 19.90
N CYS A 702 -0.10 -41.12 18.71
CA CYS A 702 -1.28 -41.80 18.16
C CYS A 702 -0.85 -43.11 17.51
N VAL A 703 -1.40 -44.22 17.99
CA VAL A 703 -1.32 -45.54 17.35
C VAL A 703 -2.42 -45.61 16.30
N PHE A 704 -2.06 -45.93 15.05
CA PHE A 704 -2.97 -45.89 13.91
C PHE A 704 -3.64 -47.24 13.67
N LEU A 705 -4.97 -47.25 13.66
CA LEU A 705 -5.76 -48.38 13.18
C LEU A 705 -6.12 -48.12 11.71
N GLN A 706 -5.69 -49.03 10.84
CA GLN A 706 -6.22 -49.16 9.49
C GLN A 706 -7.74 -49.30 9.58
N ASP A 707 -8.50 -48.63 8.71
CA ASP A 707 -9.94 -48.83 8.66
C ASP A 707 -10.18 -50.30 8.29
N SER A 708 -10.47 -51.13 9.30
CA SER A 708 -10.47 -52.60 9.21
C SER A 708 -11.40 -53.18 8.13
N LYS A 709 -12.24 -52.33 7.54
CA LYS A 709 -13.25 -52.65 6.52
C LYS A 709 -12.84 -52.24 5.09
N THR A 710 -11.74 -51.51 4.89
CA THR A 710 -11.34 -51.06 3.54
C THR A 710 -10.56 -52.17 2.82
N PRO A 711 -11.05 -52.67 1.67
CA PRO A 711 -10.37 -53.74 0.93
C PRO A 711 -9.00 -53.28 0.41
N LYS A 712 -8.03 -54.20 0.23
CA LYS A 712 -6.74 -53.87 -0.40
C LYS A 712 -6.97 -53.32 -1.81
N PHE A 713 -6.14 -52.39 -2.25
CA PHE A 713 -6.30 -51.78 -3.57
C PHE A 713 -6.27 -52.83 -4.68
N SER A 714 -7.29 -52.81 -5.55
CA SER A 714 -7.35 -53.61 -6.76
C SER A 714 -8.15 -52.85 -7.83
N ILE A 715 -7.65 -52.84 -9.06
CA ILE A 715 -8.32 -52.20 -10.20
C ILE A 715 -9.65 -52.91 -10.54
N SER A 716 -9.78 -54.20 -10.21
CA SER A 716 -10.99 -54.99 -10.49
C SER A 716 -12.05 -54.91 -9.40
N ASP A 717 -11.73 -54.38 -8.22
CA ASP A 717 -12.70 -54.26 -7.12
C ASP A 717 -13.69 -53.13 -7.43
N SER A 718 -14.98 -53.39 -7.24
CA SER A 718 -16.07 -52.47 -7.55
C SER A 718 -15.93 -51.08 -6.88
N LEU A 719 -15.36 -51.01 -5.67
CA LEU A 719 -15.17 -49.75 -4.94
C LEU A 719 -14.17 -48.83 -5.65
N TYR A 720 -13.07 -49.38 -6.16
CA TYR A 720 -12.02 -48.63 -6.84
C TYR A 720 -12.35 -48.45 -8.33
N ALA A 721 -12.89 -49.47 -8.98
CA ALA A 721 -13.24 -49.43 -10.40
C ALA A 721 -14.26 -48.33 -10.70
N THR A 722 -15.29 -48.17 -9.86
CA THR A 722 -16.30 -47.10 -10.00
C THR A 722 -15.68 -45.70 -9.87
N GLN A 723 -14.77 -45.50 -8.91
CA GLN A 723 -14.10 -44.21 -8.73
C GLN A 723 -13.08 -43.93 -9.83
N LEU A 724 -12.28 -44.93 -10.24
CA LEU A 724 -11.29 -44.80 -11.31
C LEU A 724 -11.94 -44.55 -12.68
N LYS A 725 -13.17 -45.02 -12.90
CA LYS A 725 -13.96 -44.72 -14.11
C LYS A 725 -14.22 -43.22 -14.29
N LYS A 726 -14.31 -42.46 -13.19
CA LYS A 726 -14.46 -40.99 -13.20
C LYS A 726 -13.19 -40.28 -13.68
N ASP A 727 -12.07 -41.01 -13.78
CA ASP A 727 -10.76 -40.57 -14.29
C ASP A 727 -10.20 -39.32 -13.58
N LEU A 728 -10.57 -39.08 -12.32
CA LEU A 728 -10.15 -37.89 -11.57
C LEU A 728 -8.68 -37.97 -11.18
N VAL A 729 -7.98 -36.83 -11.24
CA VAL A 729 -6.57 -36.77 -10.88
C VAL A 729 -6.36 -37.03 -9.38
N MET A 730 -7.19 -36.48 -8.50
CA MET A 730 -7.10 -36.71 -7.05
C MET A 730 -8.25 -37.59 -6.55
N ASN A 731 -7.93 -38.71 -5.90
CA ASN A 731 -8.91 -39.59 -5.29
C ASN A 731 -8.47 -39.92 -3.86
N VAL A 732 -9.09 -39.28 -2.88
CA VAL A 732 -8.81 -39.51 -1.46
C VAL A 732 -10.01 -40.20 -0.84
N TYR A 733 -9.80 -41.40 -0.31
CA TYR A 733 -10.80 -42.13 0.45
C TYR A 733 -10.60 -41.90 1.94
N ARG A 734 -11.60 -41.32 2.61
CA ARG A 734 -11.55 -41.00 4.04
C ARG A 734 -12.93 -41.21 4.66
N ASN A 735 -13.00 -41.93 5.78
CA ASN A 735 -14.24 -42.19 6.54
C ASN A 735 -15.39 -42.75 5.68
N GLY A 736 -15.08 -43.69 4.77
CA GLY A 736 -16.09 -44.33 3.92
C GLY A 736 -16.57 -43.49 2.73
N VAL A 737 -15.97 -42.32 2.49
CA VAL A 737 -16.36 -41.42 1.38
C VAL A 737 -15.15 -41.03 0.52
N TRP A 738 -15.38 -40.93 -0.78
CA TRP A 738 -14.42 -40.38 -1.74
C TRP A 738 -14.49 -38.85 -1.76
N GLY A 739 -13.33 -38.21 -1.88
CA GLY A 739 -13.21 -36.76 -1.96
C GLY A 739 -11.82 -36.33 -2.38
N SER A 740 -11.55 -35.05 -2.19
CA SER A 740 -10.24 -34.42 -2.44
C SER A 740 -10.01 -33.26 -1.48
N TYR A 741 -8.76 -32.82 -1.33
CA TYR A 741 -8.45 -31.60 -0.59
C TYR A 741 -8.70 -30.39 -1.48
N ARG A 742 -9.43 -29.40 -0.95
CA ARG A 742 -9.83 -28.17 -1.64
C ARG A 742 -9.50 -26.96 -0.76
N HIS A 743 -9.16 -25.85 -1.39
CA HIS A 743 -8.89 -24.60 -0.72
C HIS A 743 -10.18 -23.76 -0.70
N ILE A 744 -10.62 -23.37 0.49
CA ILE A 744 -11.87 -22.65 0.70
C ILE A 744 -11.49 -21.27 1.23
N ARG A 745 -12.01 -20.22 0.60
CA ARG A 745 -11.80 -18.84 1.03
C ARG A 745 -12.17 -18.67 2.50
N LEU A 746 -11.24 -18.12 3.27
CA LEU A 746 -11.52 -17.61 4.60
C LEU A 746 -11.92 -16.14 4.43
N ASP A 747 -13.01 -15.73 5.06
CA ASP A 747 -13.42 -14.33 5.06
C ASP A 747 -12.31 -13.48 5.71
N SER A 748 -11.57 -12.74 4.90
CA SER A 748 -10.59 -11.75 5.36
C SER A 748 -11.21 -10.35 5.29
N HIS A 749 -11.93 -9.98 6.37
CA HIS A 749 -12.15 -8.66 7.00
C HIS A 749 -12.12 -7.29 6.25
N HIS A 750 -11.99 -7.14 4.92
CA HIS A 750 -11.65 -5.81 4.33
C HIS A 750 -12.54 -5.21 3.23
N ASP A 751 -13.65 -5.84 2.79
CA ASP A 751 -14.57 -5.18 1.84
C ASP A 751 -15.57 -4.24 2.53
N SER A 752 -15.22 -2.96 2.55
CA SER A 752 -15.82 -1.88 3.36
C SER A 752 -17.31 -1.60 3.14
N ALA A 753 -17.91 -2.05 2.04
CA ALA A 753 -19.30 -1.70 1.70
C ALA A 753 -20.37 -2.68 2.27
N LEU A 754 -20.02 -3.95 2.53
CA LEU A 754 -20.95 -4.97 3.06
C LEU A 754 -20.84 -5.14 4.59
N LEU A 755 -19.98 -4.33 5.21
CA LEU A 755 -19.35 -4.60 6.50
C LEU A 755 -20.24 -4.32 7.73
N GLN A 756 -21.41 -3.66 7.58
CA GLN A 756 -22.28 -3.36 8.74
C GLN A 756 -23.02 -4.59 9.29
N ASN A 757 -23.37 -5.58 8.44
CA ASN A 757 -24.11 -6.76 8.90
C ASN A 757 -23.20 -7.92 9.34
N GLU A 758 -21.98 -8.01 8.83
CA GLU A 758 -21.04 -9.11 9.16
C GLU A 758 -20.25 -8.86 10.45
N LEU A 759 -20.07 -7.60 10.87
CA LEU A 759 -19.38 -7.25 12.13
C LEU A 759 -20.04 -7.88 13.37
N LYS A 760 -21.34 -8.16 13.34
CA LYS A 760 -22.05 -8.76 14.49
C LYS A 760 -21.70 -10.23 14.75
N ARG A 761 -21.19 -10.96 13.75
CA ARG A 761 -21.01 -12.43 13.83
C ARG A 761 -19.58 -12.90 14.12
N LEU A 762 -18.57 -12.05 13.92
CA LEU A 762 -17.15 -12.40 14.09
C LEU A 762 -16.44 -11.61 15.21
N MET A 763 -17.14 -10.75 15.93
CA MET A 763 -16.60 -10.18 17.17
C MET A 763 -16.47 -11.29 18.20
N PHE A 764 -15.24 -11.75 18.42
CA PHE A 764 -14.93 -12.59 19.56
C PHE A 764 -15.22 -11.81 20.84
N GLN A 765 -15.99 -12.41 21.74
CA GLN A 765 -16.15 -11.85 23.07
C GLN A 765 -14.84 -12.08 23.83
N VAL A 766 -14.08 -11.01 24.02
CA VAL A 766 -12.81 -11.01 24.75
C VAL A 766 -12.98 -10.23 26.05
N GLU A 767 -12.26 -10.64 27.09
CA GLU A 767 -12.29 -9.95 28.39
C GLU A 767 -11.45 -8.67 28.35
N HIS A 768 -10.27 -8.73 27.70
CA HIS A 768 -9.36 -7.60 27.59
C HIS A 768 -9.26 -7.08 26.15
N ALA A 769 -9.45 -5.77 25.99
CA ALA A 769 -9.31 -5.06 24.73
C ALA A 769 -8.89 -3.60 24.99
N TYR A 770 -8.30 -2.98 23.98
CA TYR A 770 -7.99 -1.54 23.96
C TYR A 770 -8.39 -0.90 22.64
N ILE A 771 -8.56 0.42 22.62
CA ILE A 771 -8.87 1.19 21.42
C ILE A 771 -7.58 1.66 20.75
N ASN A 772 -7.50 1.51 19.44
CA ASN A 772 -6.42 2.09 18.64
C ASN A 772 -6.89 2.55 17.26
N ALA A 773 -6.12 3.46 16.66
CA ALA A 773 -6.34 3.89 15.27
C ALA A 773 -5.56 2.97 14.33
N MET A 774 -6.27 2.22 13.48
CA MET A 774 -5.63 1.34 12.49
C MET A 774 -4.91 2.15 11.39
N THR A 775 -5.43 3.34 11.10
CA THR A 775 -4.88 4.29 10.14
C THR A 775 -4.76 5.66 10.80
N ARG A 776 -3.53 6.12 11.07
CA ARG A 776 -3.32 7.45 11.65
C ARG A 776 -3.80 8.54 10.69
N GLY A 777 -4.44 9.57 11.23
CA GLY A 777 -5.08 10.64 10.45
C GLY A 777 -6.53 10.34 10.08
N ASP A 778 -6.97 9.09 10.14
CA ASP A 778 -8.36 8.70 9.88
C ASP A 778 -9.04 8.20 11.16
N LEU A 779 -9.95 9.01 11.71
CA LEU A 779 -10.69 8.67 12.92
C LEU A 779 -11.71 7.54 12.70
N ALA A 780 -12.14 7.27 11.46
CA ALA A 780 -13.01 6.14 11.16
C ALA A 780 -12.31 4.78 11.32
N SER A 781 -10.97 4.80 11.38
CA SER A 781 -10.15 3.61 11.60
C SER A 781 -10.06 3.16 13.06
N LEU A 782 -10.66 3.90 14.00
CA LEU A 782 -10.67 3.55 15.42
C LEU A 782 -11.45 2.26 15.68
N ARG A 783 -10.79 1.25 16.25
CA ARG A 783 -11.41 -0.04 16.58
C ARG A 783 -10.93 -0.57 17.93
N TRP A 784 -11.76 -1.42 18.53
CA TRP A 784 -11.36 -2.27 19.64
C TRP A 784 -10.46 -3.40 19.12
N ILE A 785 -9.34 -3.59 19.78
CA ILE A 785 -8.34 -4.62 19.48
C ILE A 785 -8.14 -5.45 20.74
N GLU A 786 -8.15 -6.78 20.60
CA GLU A 786 -7.78 -7.68 21.70
C GLU A 786 -6.33 -7.39 22.12
N GLY A 787 -6.12 -7.20 23.43
CA GLY A 787 -4.81 -6.86 23.95
C GLY A 787 -4.06 -8.02 24.61
N PRO A 788 -2.79 -7.82 24.96
CA PRO A 788 -1.96 -8.87 25.54
C PRO A 788 -2.39 -9.29 26.96
N LEU A 789 -3.16 -8.46 27.69
CA LEU A 789 -3.63 -8.83 29.03
C LEU A 789 -4.70 -9.93 29.02
N SER A 790 -5.19 -10.37 27.84
CA SER A 790 -5.97 -11.62 27.72
C SER A 790 -5.21 -12.84 28.25
N PHE A 791 -3.87 -12.78 28.28
CA PHE A 791 -2.99 -13.85 28.77
C PHE A 791 -2.18 -13.41 30.01
N TYR A 792 -2.74 -12.51 30.83
CA TYR A 792 -2.05 -11.93 31.97
C TYR A 792 -1.64 -12.97 33.03
N CYS A 793 -0.37 -12.91 33.45
CA CYS A 793 0.19 -13.67 34.57
C CYS A 793 0.72 -12.72 35.65
N PRO A 794 0.16 -12.71 36.87
CA PRO A 794 0.61 -11.82 37.96
C PRO A 794 2.10 -11.93 38.29
N GLU A 795 2.66 -13.14 38.22
CA GLU A 795 4.07 -13.43 38.52
C GLU A 795 5.06 -12.67 37.61
N GLN A 796 4.62 -12.30 36.40
CA GLN A 796 5.46 -11.58 35.42
C GLN A 796 5.51 -10.07 35.68
N ASN A 797 4.63 -9.52 36.53
CA ASN A 797 4.50 -8.09 36.77
C ASN A 797 4.32 -7.78 38.27
N PRO A 798 5.29 -8.11 39.14
CA PRO A 798 5.12 -8.05 40.60
C PRO A 798 4.90 -6.63 41.16
N ASN A 799 5.31 -5.59 40.42
CA ASN A 799 5.25 -4.19 40.85
C ASN A 799 4.11 -3.40 40.19
N LYS A 800 3.13 -4.07 39.58
CA LYS A 800 2.01 -3.41 38.91
C LYS A 800 0.69 -3.98 39.41
N GLU A 801 -0.31 -3.11 39.52
CA GLU A 801 -1.66 -3.47 39.92
C GLU A 801 -2.56 -3.61 38.68
N LEU A 802 -3.33 -4.69 38.60
CA LEU A 802 -4.34 -4.86 37.56
C LEU A 802 -5.61 -4.11 37.95
N CYS A 803 -6.10 -3.26 37.05
CA CYS A 803 -7.33 -2.50 37.25
C CYS A 803 -8.32 -2.75 36.11
N HIS A 804 -9.59 -2.91 36.46
CA HIS A 804 -10.73 -2.90 35.55
C HIS A 804 -11.19 -1.46 35.33
N VAL A 805 -11.21 -1.04 34.07
CA VAL A 805 -11.52 0.33 33.68
C VAL A 805 -13.03 0.47 33.47
N TYR A 806 -13.63 1.48 34.11
CA TYR A 806 -15.05 1.83 33.94
C TYR A 806 -15.19 3.08 33.08
N TYR A 807 -14.30 4.07 33.29
CA TYR A 807 -14.24 5.31 32.54
C TYR A 807 -12.80 5.57 32.11
N SER A 808 -12.60 5.93 30.85
CA SER A 808 -11.31 6.33 30.30
C SER A 808 -11.49 7.61 29.49
N PRO A 809 -11.13 8.76 30.06
CA PRO A 809 -11.22 10.06 29.39
C PRO A 809 -10.26 10.21 28.22
N LEU A 810 -10.69 10.99 27.22
CA LEU A 810 -9.83 11.43 26.13
C LEU A 810 -9.09 12.72 26.51
N ASN A 811 -7.79 12.73 26.29
CA ASN A 811 -6.97 13.91 26.43
C ASN A 811 -6.58 14.49 25.06
N PHE A 812 -6.16 15.75 25.03
CA PHE A 812 -5.79 16.43 23.78
C PHE A 812 -4.67 15.69 23.03
N ARG A 813 -3.74 15.08 23.78
CA ARG A 813 -2.68 14.21 23.24
C ARG A 813 -3.25 13.05 22.41
N ASP A 814 -4.28 12.36 22.92
CA ASP A 814 -4.88 11.21 22.23
C ASP A 814 -5.48 11.62 20.89
N VAL A 815 -6.13 12.79 20.85
CA VAL A 815 -6.70 13.36 19.63
C VAL A 815 -5.62 13.80 18.65
N MET A 816 -4.54 14.45 19.11
CA MET A 816 -3.46 14.89 18.22
C MET A 816 -2.67 13.70 17.63
N LEU A 817 -2.50 12.62 18.39
CA LEU A 817 -1.90 11.38 17.91
C LEU A 817 -2.82 10.67 16.90
N ALA A 818 -4.11 10.50 17.22
CA ALA A 818 -5.06 9.83 16.34
C ALA A 818 -5.28 10.59 15.02
N SER A 819 -5.33 11.93 15.08
CA SER A 819 -5.42 12.79 13.88
C SER A 819 -4.11 12.98 13.12
N GLY A 820 -2.99 12.47 13.63
CA GLY A 820 -1.67 12.58 13.00
C GLY A 820 -1.01 13.97 13.07
N LYS A 821 -1.60 14.93 13.81
CA LYS A 821 -1.02 16.28 13.99
C LYS A 821 0.18 16.29 14.94
N LEU A 822 0.30 15.30 15.82
CA LEU A 822 1.44 15.11 16.70
C LEU A 822 2.12 13.79 16.33
N PRO A 823 3.41 13.78 15.97
CA PRO A 823 4.13 12.54 15.75
C PRO A 823 4.37 11.80 17.08
N PRO A 824 4.39 10.45 17.08
CA PRO A 824 4.71 9.68 18.29
C PRO A 824 6.09 9.94 18.85
N ASP A 825 7.04 10.45 18.06
CA ASP A 825 8.38 10.81 18.54
C ASP A 825 8.36 11.97 19.55
N ALA A 826 7.27 12.73 19.60
CA ALA A 826 7.07 13.74 20.63
C ALA A 826 6.72 13.12 22.00
N LEU A 827 6.46 11.80 22.05
CA LEU A 827 6.17 11.07 23.28
C LEU A 827 7.47 10.71 24.02
N PRO A 828 7.48 10.79 25.36
CA PRO A 828 8.64 10.41 26.15
C PRO A 828 8.84 8.88 26.17
N GLY A 829 10.10 8.47 26.28
CA GLY A 829 10.47 7.06 26.40
C GLY A 829 10.28 6.26 25.11
N ASP A 830 10.10 4.95 25.23
CA ASP A 830 9.97 4.03 24.10
C ASP A 830 8.50 3.81 23.69
N LEU A 831 7.68 4.86 23.77
CA LEU A 831 6.25 4.78 23.41
C LEU A 831 6.03 4.82 21.89
N ALA A 832 6.92 5.46 21.14
CA ALA A 832 6.79 5.61 19.70
C ALA A 832 6.76 4.26 18.95
N GLY A 833 7.47 3.25 19.46
CA GLY A 833 7.51 1.89 18.92
C GLY A 833 6.41 0.96 19.43
N GLN A 834 5.47 1.43 20.25
CA GLN A 834 4.36 0.61 20.74
C GLN A 834 3.13 0.72 19.84
N ASP A 835 2.40 -0.40 19.73
CA ASP A 835 1.19 -0.46 18.91
C ASP A 835 0.11 0.51 19.40
N CYS A 836 -0.12 0.57 20.72
CA CYS A 836 -1.14 1.43 21.33
C CYS A 836 -0.51 2.51 22.21
N ILE A 837 -0.74 3.76 21.81
CA ILE A 837 -0.21 4.97 22.45
C ILE A 837 -1.31 5.88 23.03
N LEU A 838 -2.58 5.45 22.96
CA LEU A 838 -3.74 6.24 23.35
C LEU A 838 -4.19 5.94 24.79
N GLY A 839 -4.72 6.96 25.47
CA GLY A 839 -5.28 6.88 26.81
C GLY A 839 -4.25 7.12 27.89
N LEU A 840 -4.56 8.07 28.77
CA LEU A 840 -3.65 8.60 29.79
C LEU A 840 -4.14 8.44 31.23
N GLU A 841 -5.45 8.27 31.40
CA GLU A 841 -6.08 8.21 32.71
C GLU A 841 -7.32 7.34 32.66
N PHE A 842 -7.76 6.93 33.83
CA PHE A 842 -8.92 6.09 33.99
C PHE A 842 -9.51 6.24 35.40
N ALA A 843 -10.75 5.77 35.55
CA ALA A 843 -11.34 5.42 36.83
C ALA A 843 -12.00 4.05 36.75
N GLY A 844 -11.93 3.29 37.84
CA GLY A 844 -12.41 1.92 37.86
C GLY A 844 -12.19 1.22 39.19
N ARG A 845 -11.87 -0.07 39.12
CA ARG A 845 -11.65 -0.91 40.29
C ARG A 845 -10.37 -1.74 40.17
N ASP A 846 -9.65 -1.88 41.26
CA ASP A 846 -8.50 -2.78 41.35
C ASP A 846 -8.94 -4.25 41.56
N THR A 847 -7.96 -5.16 41.66
CA THR A 847 -8.22 -6.59 41.90
C THR A 847 -8.93 -6.87 43.22
N SER A 848 -8.82 -5.98 44.21
CA SER A 848 -9.49 -6.06 45.51
C SER A 848 -10.90 -5.45 45.48
N GLY A 849 -11.33 -4.90 44.34
CA GLY A 849 -12.62 -4.24 44.16
C GLY A 849 -12.69 -2.81 44.69
N ARG A 850 -11.58 -2.23 45.16
CA ARG A 850 -11.53 -0.83 45.65
C ARG A 850 -11.74 0.13 44.49
N ARG A 851 -12.38 1.27 44.78
CA ARG A 851 -12.63 2.32 43.78
C ARG A 851 -11.36 3.14 43.59
N VAL A 852 -10.80 3.11 42.40
CA VAL A 852 -9.51 3.74 42.10
C VAL A 852 -9.59 4.63 40.86
N MET A 853 -8.77 5.67 40.85
CA MET A 853 -8.49 6.52 39.69
C MET A 853 -6.98 6.62 39.53
N GLY A 854 -6.48 6.72 38.30
CA GLY A 854 -5.05 6.70 38.08
C GLY A 854 -4.60 7.22 36.73
N MET A 855 -3.28 7.34 36.59
CA MET A 855 -2.61 7.74 35.35
C MET A 855 -1.78 6.59 34.80
N VAL A 856 -1.75 6.49 33.47
CA VAL A 856 -0.91 5.56 32.73
C VAL A 856 -0.21 6.31 31.60
N PRO A 857 1.02 5.91 31.20
CA PRO A 857 1.74 6.60 30.12
C PRO A 857 1.04 6.44 28.75
N ALA A 858 0.36 5.30 28.54
CA ALA A 858 -0.40 4.92 27.35
C ALA A 858 -1.34 3.75 27.69
N ARG A 859 -2.17 3.33 26.71
CA ARG A 859 -3.10 2.20 26.79
C ARG A 859 -4.21 2.36 27.82
N GLY A 860 -4.52 3.59 28.22
CA GLY A 860 -5.60 3.87 29.16
C GLY A 860 -7.00 3.64 28.59
N LEU A 861 -7.17 3.75 27.27
CA LEU A 861 -8.43 3.48 26.57
C LEU A 861 -8.62 1.97 26.38
N ALA A 862 -8.82 1.25 27.48
CA ALA A 862 -8.92 -0.21 27.51
C ALA A 862 -9.98 -0.69 28.50
N THR A 863 -10.33 -1.99 28.46
CA THR A 863 -11.21 -2.63 29.44
C THR A 863 -10.48 -2.99 30.74
N THR A 864 -9.20 -3.34 30.65
CA THR A 864 -8.31 -3.57 31.80
C THR A 864 -6.91 -3.04 31.53
N ILE A 865 -6.20 -2.65 32.58
CA ILE A 865 -4.87 -2.02 32.49
C ILE A 865 -3.97 -2.45 33.66
N LEU A 866 -2.66 -2.38 33.45
CA LEU A 866 -1.65 -2.54 34.49
C LEU A 866 -1.08 -1.17 34.87
N VAL A 867 -1.18 -0.83 36.15
CA VAL A 867 -0.87 0.51 36.67
C VAL A 867 0.24 0.42 37.69
N ASP A 868 1.14 1.39 37.67
CA ASP A 868 2.10 1.58 38.76
C ASP A 868 1.35 2.14 39.98
N PRO A 869 1.40 1.49 41.15
CA PRO A 869 0.73 1.96 42.36
C PRO A 869 1.05 3.41 42.75
N THR A 870 2.19 3.95 42.33
CA THR A 870 2.60 5.36 42.55
C THR A 870 1.68 6.36 41.86
N PHE A 871 1.03 5.96 40.77
CA PHE A 871 0.10 6.77 39.98
C PHE A 871 -1.36 6.31 40.14
N LEU A 872 -1.67 5.70 41.29
CA LEU A 872 -2.99 5.21 41.64
C LEU A 872 -3.49 5.90 42.92
N TRP A 873 -4.71 6.43 42.87
CA TRP A 873 -5.36 7.10 44.00
C TRP A 873 -6.72 6.46 44.28
N GLU A 874 -7.08 6.40 45.56
CA GLU A 874 -8.42 5.98 45.97
C GLU A 874 -9.45 7.05 45.65
N VAL A 875 -10.61 6.63 45.14
CA VAL A 875 -11.70 7.55 44.80
C VAL A 875 -12.50 7.87 46.05
N PRO A 876 -12.65 9.15 46.43
CA PRO A 876 -13.46 9.54 47.58
C PRO A 876 -14.92 9.03 47.49
N ASP A 877 -15.51 8.70 48.64
CA ASP A 877 -16.87 8.14 48.72
C ASP A 877 -17.94 9.01 48.07
N LYS A 878 -17.78 10.34 48.16
CA LYS A 878 -18.74 11.31 47.63
C LYS A 878 -18.63 11.53 46.12
N TRP A 879 -17.59 11.01 45.48
CA TRP A 879 -17.38 11.18 44.05
C TRP A 879 -17.95 9.97 43.31
N THR A 880 -18.51 10.18 42.14
CA THR A 880 -18.79 9.08 41.19
C THR A 880 -17.49 8.66 40.49
N LEU A 881 -17.44 7.46 39.89
CA LEU A 881 -16.29 7.06 39.06
C LEU A 881 -16.17 7.95 37.82
N GLU A 882 -17.29 8.43 37.27
CA GLU A 882 -17.30 9.40 36.16
C GLU A 882 -16.58 10.69 36.55
N GLN A 883 -16.95 11.31 37.68
CA GLN A 883 -16.29 12.51 38.19
C GLN A 883 -14.81 12.26 38.50
N ALA A 884 -14.51 11.13 39.14
CA ALA A 884 -13.15 10.75 39.50
C ALA A 884 -12.25 10.61 38.26
N SER A 885 -12.79 10.12 37.14
CA SER A 885 -12.03 9.99 35.90
C SER A 885 -11.51 11.33 35.38
N THR A 886 -12.17 12.45 35.67
CA THR A 886 -11.77 13.78 35.14
C THR A 886 -10.64 14.48 35.90
N ILE A 887 -10.04 13.81 36.89
CA ILE A 887 -9.13 14.44 37.86
C ILE A 887 -7.65 14.17 37.57
N PRO A 888 -7.20 12.92 37.34
CA PRO A 888 -5.78 12.57 37.42
C PRO A 888 -4.86 13.41 36.54
N VAL A 889 -5.07 13.46 35.22
CA VAL A 889 -4.18 14.17 34.29
C VAL A 889 -4.26 15.68 34.48
N VAL A 890 -5.47 16.23 34.56
CA VAL A 890 -5.65 17.69 34.57
C VAL A 890 -5.13 18.32 35.85
N TYR A 891 -5.40 17.74 37.02
CA TYR A 891 -4.90 18.26 38.30
C TYR A 891 -3.42 17.97 38.50
N ALA A 892 -2.91 16.80 38.09
CA ALA A 892 -1.48 16.54 38.15
C ALA A 892 -0.69 17.53 37.28
N THR A 893 -1.20 17.84 36.08
CA THR A 893 -0.61 18.85 35.19
C THR A 893 -0.63 20.24 35.83
N SER A 894 -1.78 20.68 36.35
CA SER A 894 -1.91 21.99 36.99
C SER A 894 -1.02 22.13 38.23
N TYR A 895 -0.99 21.13 39.12
CA TYR A 895 -0.13 21.15 40.31
C TYR A 895 1.36 21.13 39.94
N TYR A 896 1.77 20.26 39.01
CA TYR A 896 3.16 20.20 38.58
C TYR A 896 3.60 21.51 37.90
N ALA A 897 2.80 22.06 37.00
CA ALA A 897 3.11 23.30 36.31
C ALA A 897 3.13 24.51 37.25
N LEU A 898 2.05 24.74 38.01
CA LEU A 898 1.91 25.95 38.82
C LEU A 898 2.69 25.90 40.13
N VAL A 899 2.64 24.78 40.86
CA VAL A 899 3.20 24.69 42.21
C VAL A 899 4.65 24.21 42.17
N VAL A 900 4.93 23.11 41.49
CA VAL A 900 6.29 22.51 41.47
C VAL A 900 7.25 23.31 40.59
N ARG A 901 6.84 23.64 39.37
CA ARG A 901 7.69 24.34 38.39
C ARG A 901 7.58 25.86 38.48
N GLY A 902 6.36 26.39 38.55
CA GLY A 902 6.09 27.82 38.60
C GLY A 902 6.23 28.45 39.99
N GLN A 903 6.35 27.64 41.04
CA GLN A 903 6.49 28.10 42.44
C GLN A 903 5.44 29.14 42.84
N MET A 904 4.20 28.99 42.36
CA MET A 904 3.10 29.93 42.57
C MET A 904 2.82 30.16 44.06
N ARG A 905 2.68 31.44 44.46
CA ARG A 905 2.42 31.86 45.85
C ARG A 905 1.17 32.73 45.92
N ALA A 906 0.58 32.82 47.11
CA ALA A 906 -0.51 33.75 47.38
C ALA A 906 -0.11 35.19 47.02
N GLY A 907 -1.03 35.92 46.40
CA GLY A 907 -0.77 37.28 45.91
C GLY A 907 -0.13 37.37 44.51
N ASN A 908 0.29 36.26 43.89
CA ASN A 908 0.73 36.29 42.50
C ASN A 908 -0.44 36.59 41.53
N THR A 909 -0.09 37.01 40.31
CA THR A 909 -1.00 37.08 39.16
C THR A 909 -0.70 35.97 38.16
N LEU A 910 -1.74 35.27 37.68
CA LEU A 910 -1.63 34.13 36.76
C LEU A 910 -2.52 34.36 35.52
N LEU A 911 -1.96 34.23 34.32
CA LEU A 911 -2.72 34.10 33.08
C LEU A 911 -2.87 32.63 32.70
N VAL A 912 -4.11 32.12 32.66
CA VAL A 912 -4.44 30.76 32.23
C VAL A 912 -5.13 30.79 30.87
N HIS A 913 -4.49 30.28 29.83
CA HIS A 913 -5.15 30.15 28.54
C HIS A 913 -6.16 29.01 28.50
N ALA A 914 -7.17 29.16 27.64
CA ALA A 914 -8.24 28.19 27.44
C ALA A 914 -8.93 27.76 28.74
N GLY A 915 -9.40 28.72 29.53
CA GLY A 915 -9.92 28.50 30.90
C GLY A 915 -11.04 27.46 31.03
N THR A 916 -11.85 27.29 29.98
CA THR A 916 -12.90 26.24 29.95
C THR A 916 -12.39 24.83 29.67
N GLY A 917 -11.13 24.66 29.27
CA GLY A 917 -10.52 23.34 29.07
C GLY A 917 -10.30 22.60 30.40
N GLY A 918 -9.98 21.30 30.34
CA GLY A 918 -9.75 20.48 31.54
C GLY A 918 -8.65 21.04 32.44
N VAL A 919 -7.44 21.22 31.88
CA VAL A 919 -6.30 21.84 32.59
C VAL A 919 -6.62 23.29 32.98
N GLY A 920 -7.31 24.04 32.12
CA GLY A 920 -7.71 25.43 32.42
C GLY A 920 -8.56 25.53 33.70
N GLN A 921 -9.62 24.71 33.80
CA GLN A 921 -10.50 24.69 34.96
C GLN A 921 -9.78 24.23 36.24
N ALA A 922 -8.94 23.20 36.15
CA ALA A 922 -8.15 22.71 37.28
C ALA A 922 -7.15 23.78 37.77
N SER A 923 -6.45 24.44 36.84
CA SER A 923 -5.52 25.54 37.14
C SER A 923 -6.21 26.73 37.80
N ILE A 924 -7.38 27.15 37.31
CA ILE A 924 -8.18 28.21 37.93
C ILE A 924 -8.57 27.81 39.36
N ALA A 925 -9.05 26.58 39.56
CA ALA A 925 -9.46 26.10 40.88
C ALA A 925 -8.30 26.09 41.89
N VAL A 926 -7.13 25.58 41.50
CA VAL A 926 -5.92 25.55 42.35
C VAL A 926 -5.43 26.97 42.64
N ALA A 927 -5.36 27.84 41.63
CA ALA A 927 -4.90 29.22 41.79
C ALA A 927 -5.82 30.05 42.71
N LEU A 928 -7.14 29.98 42.52
CA LEU A 928 -8.10 30.66 43.38
C LEU A 928 -8.04 30.16 44.82
N HIS A 929 -7.87 28.84 45.02
CA HIS A 929 -7.70 28.27 46.35
C HIS A 929 -6.43 28.78 47.06
N MET A 930 -5.36 29.05 46.32
CA MET A 930 -4.10 29.61 46.84
C MET A 930 -4.11 31.14 46.98
N GLY A 931 -5.22 31.82 46.68
CA GLY A 931 -5.32 33.28 46.78
C GLY A 931 -4.54 34.03 45.69
N VAL A 932 -4.45 33.45 44.49
CA VAL A 932 -3.80 34.04 43.31
C VAL A 932 -4.85 34.79 42.49
N THR A 933 -4.47 35.95 41.94
CA THR A 933 -5.32 36.69 41.00
C THR A 933 -5.24 36.06 39.62
N VAL A 934 -6.37 35.61 39.07
CA VAL A 934 -6.41 34.85 37.81
C VAL A 934 -6.94 35.71 36.66
N PHE A 935 -6.22 35.70 35.54
CA PHE A 935 -6.69 36.11 34.22
C PHE A 935 -6.87 34.85 33.36
N THR A 936 -7.85 34.85 32.47
CA THR A 936 -8.07 33.70 31.58
C THR A 936 -8.59 34.10 30.21
N THR A 937 -8.42 33.21 29.23
CA THR A 937 -8.96 33.39 27.88
C THR A 937 -10.01 32.35 27.51
N VAL A 938 -11.04 32.78 26.78
CA VAL A 938 -12.13 31.93 26.27
C VAL A 938 -12.46 32.27 24.82
N SER A 939 -13.11 31.34 24.11
CA SER A 939 -13.42 31.48 22.68
C SER A 939 -14.86 31.92 22.37
N SER A 940 -15.78 31.84 23.33
CA SER A 940 -17.20 32.17 23.11
C SER A 940 -17.86 32.73 24.37
N GLN A 941 -18.98 33.44 24.19
CA GLN A 941 -19.75 33.99 25.29
C GLN A 941 -20.30 32.88 26.21
N GLU A 942 -20.79 31.77 25.65
CA GLU A 942 -21.25 30.62 26.42
C GLU A 942 -20.17 30.08 27.37
N LYS A 943 -18.93 29.94 26.88
CA LYS A 943 -17.77 29.52 27.68
C LYS A 943 -17.44 30.52 28.79
N ARG A 944 -17.60 31.81 28.50
CA ARG A 944 -17.43 32.90 29.46
C ARG A 944 -18.45 32.79 30.59
N ASP A 945 -19.72 32.62 30.26
CA ASP A 945 -20.82 32.52 31.22
C ASP A 945 -20.70 31.26 32.09
N TYR A 946 -20.27 30.14 31.49
CA TYR A 946 -19.96 28.91 32.21
C TYR A 946 -18.87 29.12 33.28
N LEU A 947 -17.75 29.77 32.94
CA LEU A 947 -16.67 30.02 33.91
C LEU A 947 -17.12 30.91 35.05
N LYS A 948 -17.87 31.97 34.77
CA LYS A 948 -18.42 32.85 35.82
C LYS A 948 -19.34 32.11 36.78
N LYS A 949 -20.21 31.25 36.24
CA LYS A 949 -21.11 30.44 37.05
C LYS A 949 -20.35 29.45 37.93
N ARG A 950 -19.26 28.87 37.41
CA ARG A 950 -18.44 27.88 38.12
C ARG A 950 -17.48 28.50 39.14
N PHE A 951 -16.92 29.67 38.80
CA PHE A 951 -15.95 30.41 39.61
C PHE A 951 -16.45 31.85 39.78
N PRO A 952 -17.32 32.11 40.76
CA PRO A 952 -17.89 33.44 41.00
C PRO A 952 -16.86 34.53 41.32
N GLN A 953 -15.62 34.14 41.66
CA GLN A 953 -14.51 35.05 41.90
C GLN A 953 -13.96 35.70 40.61
N LEU A 954 -14.29 35.17 39.42
CA LEU A 954 -13.89 35.75 38.14
C LEU A 954 -14.89 36.83 37.72
N THR A 955 -14.41 38.06 37.50
CA THR A 955 -15.25 39.21 37.18
C THR A 955 -15.04 39.72 35.74
N ASP A 956 -16.07 40.39 35.20
CA ASP A 956 -16.09 40.94 33.83
C ASP A 956 -16.52 42.42 33.77
N SER A 957 -16.99 42.94 34.89
CA SER A 957 -17.69 44.20 35.04
C SER A 957 -17.10 45.00 36.19
N ASN A 958 -16.97 46.31 36.00
CA ASN A 958 -16.48 47.25 36.99
C ASN A 958 -17.47 47.48 38.17
N GLU A 959 -18.64 46.84 38.15
CA GLU A 959 -19.80 47.24 38.98
C GLU A 959 -19.88 46.59 40.38
N LEU A 960 -18.94 45.72 40.76
CA LEU A 960 -18.95 45.13 42.11
C LEU A 960 -17.53 44.85 42.64
N ALA A 961 -16.76 45.89 42.99
CA ALA A 961 -15.45 45.67 43.57
C ALA A 961 -14.95 46.80 44.48
N LEU A 962 -15.28 46.72 45.76
CA LEU A 962 -14.45 47.33 46.82
C LEU A 962 -13.19 46.47 47.12
N PHE A 963 -13.05 45.28 46.51
CA PHE A 963 -12.01 44.28 46.86
C PHE A 963 -11.25 43.62 45.68
N CYS A 964 -11.72 43.65 44.42
CA CYS A 964 -10.98 43.12 43.24
C CYS A 964 -11.33 43.89 41.94
N PRO A 965 -10.54 44.89 41.51
CA PRO A 965 -10.95 45.83 40.46
C PRO A 965 -10.76 45.37 39.00
N ASN A 966 -10.23 44.18 38.73
CA ASN A 966 -9.73 43.83 37.39
C ASN A 966 -10.69 42.92 36.60
N ARG A 967 -10.90 43.21 35.30
CA ARG A 967 -11.63 42.32 34.37
C ARG A 967 -10.78 41.10 34.06
N ASN A 968 -11.25 39.91 34.45
CA ASN A 968 -10.41 38.70 34.46
C ASN A 968 -10.45 37.89 33.16
N ILE A 969 -11.42 38.10 32.27
CA ILE A 969 -11.64 37.20 31.11
C ILE A 969 -11.46 37.92 29.77
N ALA A 970 -10.59 37.39 28.91
CA ALA A 970 -10.27 37.88 27.57
C ALA A 970 -10.55 36.85 26.45
N ASN A 971 -10.34 37.22 25.18
CA ASN A 971 -10.53 36.34 24.02
C ASN A 971 -9.33 35.40 23.79
N SER A 972 -9.58 34.15 23.37
CA SER A 972 -8.53 33.16 23.05
C SER A 972 -8.30 32.96 21.55
N ARG A 973 -9.10 33.58 20.67
CA ARG A 973 -9.03 33.37 19.21
C ARG A 973 -8.07 34.29 18.48
N ASP A 974 -7.67 35.39 19.11
CA ASP A 974 -6.76 36.41 18.60
C ASP A 974 -5.78 36.82 19.72
N THR A 975 -4.91 37.79 19.44
CA THR A 975 -3.92 38.34 20.38
C THR A 975 -4.48 39.47 21.26
N THR A 976 -5.79 39.75 21.23
CA THR A 976 -6.38 40.88 21.99
C THR A 976 -6.27 40.73 23.51
N PHE A 977 -6.05 39.50 23.99
CA PHE A 977 -5.79 39.24 25.40
C PHE A 977 -4.51 39.92 25.91
N GLU A 978 -3.52 40.16 25.04
CA GLU A 978 -2.28 40.83 25.41
C GLU A 978 -2.58 42.25 25.91
N GLN A 979 -3.29 43.03 25.09
CA GLN A 979 -3.68 44.39 25.44
C GLN A 979 -4.62 44.41 26.66
N HIS A 980 -5.52 43.43 26.76
CA HIS A 980 -6.40 43.29 27.92
C HIS A 980 -5.60 43.11 29.20
N VAL A 981 -4.69 42.12 29.24
CA VAL A 981 -3.89 41.81 30.42
C VAL A 981 -3.00 42.99 30.80
N LEU A 982 -2.35 43.65 29.83
CA LEU A 982 -1.53 44.82 30.09
C LEU A 982 -2.36 46.00 30.63
N THR A 983 -3.59 46.19 30.16
CA THR A 983 -4.48 47.26 30.66
C THR A 983 -4.87 47.00 32.12
N GLU A 984 -5.30 45.79 32.44
CA GLU A 984 -5.75 45.40 33.79
C GLU A 984 -4.59 45.27 34.80
N THR A 985 -3.36 45.12 34.31
CA THR A 985 -2.14 45.08 35.15
C THR A 985 -1.35 46.39 35.12
N GLN A 986 -1.89 47.46 34.52
CA GLN A 986 -1.24 48.77 34.39
C GLN A 986 0.17 48.69 33.77
N GLY A 987 0.33 47.83 32.77
CA GLY A 987 1.58 47.60 32.05
C GLY A 987 2.58 46.69 32.78
N ARG A 988 2.26 46.20 34.00
CA ARG A 988 3.15 45.30 34.75
C ARG A 988 3.26 43.91 34.11
N GLY A 989 2.16 43.39 33.57
CA GLY A 989 2.04 41.98 33.17
C GLY A 989 1.71 41.05 34.35
N VAL A 990 1.81 39.74 34.12
CA VAL A 990 1.49 38.69 35.10
C VAL A 990 2.72 37.92 35.59
N ASP A 991 2.70 37.46 36.84
CA ASP A 991 3.82 36.73 37.45
C ASP A 991 3.96 35.30 36.87
N LEU A 992 2.86 34.68 36.43
CA LEU A 992 2.87 33.37 35.78
C LEU A 992 1.98 33.36 34.54
N VAL A 993 2.41 32.65 33.50
CA VAL A 993 1.57 32.34 32.33
C VAL A 993 1.54 30.83 32.13
N LEU A 994 0.35 30.24 32.16
CA LEU A 994 0.12 28.85 31.74
C LEU A 994 -0.37 28.84 30.30
N ASN A 995 0.55 28.63 29.36
CA ASN A 995 0.28 28.69 27.93
C ASN A 995 -0.02 27.32 27.33
N SER A 996 -1.07 27.28 26.50
CA SER A 996 -1.42 26.15 25.64
C SER A 996 -1.80 26.58 24.22
N LEU A 997 -1.53 27.84 23.87
CA LEU A 997 -1.76 28.42 22.55
C LEU A 997 -0.45 28.37 21.74
N SER A 998 -0.56 28.53 20.42
CA SER A 998 0.56 28.38 19.49
C SER A 998 0.86 29.67 18.71
N GLU A 999 2.03 29.70 18.05
CA GLU A 999 2.42 30.72 17.07
C GLU A 999 2.36 32.16 17.61
N ASP A 1000 1.65 33.06 16.92
CA ASP A 1000 1.52 34.48 17.26
C ASP A 1000 0.97 34.70 18.68
N LYS A 1001 0.05 33.84 19.11
CA LYS A 1001 -0.53 33.87 20.46
C LYS A 1001 0.46 33.44 21.51
N LEU A 1002 1.35 32.51 21.21
CA LEU A 1002 2.42 32.14 22.13
C LEU A 1002 3.35 33.32 22.37
N GLN A 1003 3.73 34.06 21.31
CA GLN A 1003 4.55 35.28 21.44
C GLN A 1003 3.84 36.37 22.24
N ALA A 1004 2.55 36.59 21.98
CA ALA A 1004 1.72 37.52 22.75
C ALA A 1004 1.62 37.13 24.23
N SER A 1005 1.58 35.82 24.52
CA SER A 1005 1.57 35.29 25.89
C SER A 1005 2.89 35.59 26.61
N VAL A 1006 4.03 35.47 25.91
CA VAL A 1006 5.35 35.83 26.46
C VAL A 1006 5.41 37.31 26.81
N ARG A 1007 4.87 38.19 25.96
CA ARG A 1007 4.81 39.64 26.22
C ARG A 1007 3.91 40.04 27.39
N CYS A 1008 3.01 39.15 27.83
CA CYS A 1008 2.20 39.36 29.04
C CYS A 1008 2.99 39.12 30.34
N LEU A 1009 4.20 38.56 30.27
CA LEU A 1009 4.96 38.17 31.44
C LEU A 1009 5.57 39.39 32.14
N ALA A 1010 5.36 39.50 33.45
CA ALA A 1010 6.02 40.51 34.28
C ALA A 1010 7.51 40.19 34.44
N LYS A 1011 8.29 41.18 34.90
CA LYS A 1011 9.67 40.96 35.33
C LYS A 1011 9.72 39.86 36.41
N ASP A 1012 10.68 38.96 36.29
CA ASP A 1012 10.86 37.77 37.15
C ASP A 1012 9.68 36.77 37.11
N GLY A 1013 8.80 36.90 36.10
CA GLY A 1013 7.69 35.98 35.90
C GLY A 1013 8.12 34.63 35.33
N HIS A 1014 7.26 33.62 35.50
CA HIS A 1014 7.48 32.26 35.02
C HIS A 1014 6.53 31.89 33.87
N PHE A 1015 7.10 31.54 32.72
CA PHE A 1015 6.35 31.05 31.57
C PHE A 1015 6.27 29.52 31.60
N LEU A 1016 5.05 28.98 31.66
CA LEU A 1016 4.76 27.55 31.79
C LEU A 1016 4.13 27.06 30.48
N GLU A 1017 4.98 26.56 29.59
CA GLU A 1017 4.55 26.02 28.28
C GLU A 1017 4.08 24.56 28.42
N ILE A 1018 2.78 24.33 28.18
CA ILE A 1018 2.20 22.99 28.13
C ILE A 1018 1.75 22.60 26.72
N GLY A 1019 1.72 23.54 25.78
CA GLY A 1019 1.56 23.26 24.36
C GLY A 1019 2.78 22.51 23.81
N LYS A 1020 2.58 21.84 22.66
CA LYS A 1020 3.63 21.02 22.04
C LYS A 1020 3.90 21.36 20.58
N TYR A 1021 3.03 22.15 19.94
CA TYR A 1021 3.13 22.45 18.53
C TYR A 1021 4.40 23.26 18.21
N ASP A 1022 4.57 24.44 18.81
CA ASP A 1022 5.74 25.29 18.59
C ASP A 1022 7.04 24.64 19.06
N LEU A 1023 7.00 23.88 20.15
CA LEU A 1023 8.13 23.07 20.63
C LEU A 1023 8.55 21.99 19.63
N SER A 1024 7.58 21.30 19.03
CA SER A 1024 7.84 20.28 18.01
C SER A 1024 8.43 20.92 16.74
N ASN A 1025 7.90 22.08 16.35
CA ASN A 1025 8.36 22.81 15.16
C ASN A 1025 9.64 23.62 15.41
N ASN A 1026 10.02 23.83 16.67
CA ASN A 1026 11.13 24.69 17.09
C ASN A 1026 10.98 26.12 16.56
N ASN A 1027 9.77 26.67 16.72
CA ASN A 1027 9.51 28.07 16.42
C ASN A 1027 10.31 28.95 17.41
N PRO A 1028 11.02 29.99 16.95
CA PRO A 1028 11.80 30.87 17.82
C PRO A 1028 10.89 31.67 18.76
N LEU A 1029 11.41 32.03 19.93
CA LEU A 1029 10.78 32.95 20.89
C LEU A 1029 11.44 34.33 20.76
N GLY A 1030 10.65 35.38 20.52
CA GLY A 1030 11.15 36.73 20.23
C GLY A 1030 11.38 37.01 18.74
N GLU A 1031 11.60 38.28 18.42
CA GLU A 1031 12.15 38.71 17.12
C GLU A 1031 13.66 38.48 17.03
#